data_AF-A0A660MF98-F1
#
_entry.id   AF-A0A660MF98-F1
#
_cell.length_a   1.000
_cell.length_b   1.000
_cell.length_c   1.000
_cell.angle_alpha   90.00
_cell.angle_beta   90.00
_cell.angle_gamma   90.00
#
_symmetry.space_group_name_H-M   'P 1'
#
loop_
_entity.id
_entity.type
_entity.pdbx_description
1 polymer ?
#
loop_
_entity_poly.entity_id
_entity_poly.type
_entity_poly.pdbx_seq_one_letter_code
_entity_poly.pdbx_strand_id
1 'polypeptide(L)'
;MTLRTAIIVAALSATAAHAEMHYFGGHYQCRNPSYLNMAIEYGSPTQANIWYYNRTMSSPSFLQGKAEKWTEKGGYLEIPYSDDLAIKGKQATWMRDKDKADEDCTTFTLTPKEKPLTEYDHYLKLLKEVSTDDKGMNAVNTAEFALPPRDMLPDLDRTAYSEQIKTAEQDYWKRALEDRAKAAFTLPIDGDGTAYINKVKPLFGTDMGPNGSIAKFDYSWREQVYRDQTTMAYRLAMSGANPQLARYSDDEICARTKYNDGLYGEQAATFIVGVPFPFWDRDFTQPVIDTLRKCEHTNSANWLVENFPKINAASERYRAVSNEIQALLAKPDTYETFVETNGLRLKPEILELQKLKNEDIDIFSAGLLEQKRGRIIEALSEALPGLIDKKLQEKDYDRSYTLCNDVLPNHNDFRALNQLYQNCTEIAPARIAQTTLDKAVARAESADTLNAAEAADWLVLPRVYDAPEDAVAAAEAKLNAPRQRIADLILVTAEKAIVANRNETIDKSICPVAYDAPDIIKNAMKLCASRIGEHNVAVEEAQCDAAVNAAGKAREIANANIRLFLDGYLGGREREMNIRKLICDSRGHIDIEISGDGWFGSARDLTLKLDDKTVKAVIEPDKNGVWIVTKVKGKTPKDGFSPAACLFGDTYCE
;
A
#
# COMPACT_ATOMS: atom_id res chain seq x y z
N MET A 1 -63.71 68.83 50.93
CA MET A 1 -62.70 69.79 51.44
C MET A 1 -61.91 69.09 52.53
N THR A 2 -60.76 68.50 52.18
CA THR A 2 -59.40 69.08 52.30
C THR A 2 -58.79 68.92 53.69
N LEU A 3 -58.11 67.80 53.91
CA LEU A 3 -56.74 67.69 54.49
C LEU A 3 -56.43 66.19 54.67
N ARG A 4 -55.49 65.64 53.89
CA ARG A 4 -54.62 64.47 54.21
C ARG A 4 -54.03 63.91 52.91
N THR A 5 -53.05 64.62 52.35
CA THR A 5 -52.08 64.04 51.40
C THR A 5 -50.80 64.88 51.39
N ALA A 6 -50.32 65.24 52.58
CA ALA A 6 -49.02 65.84 52.80
C ALA A 6 -48.29 64.94 53.79
N ILE A 7 -47.65 63.89 53.26
CA ILE A 7 -46.61 62.99 53.78
C ILE A 7 -46.56 61.88 52.73
N ILE A 8 -45.36 61.54 52.21
CA ILE A 8 -45.10 60.71 51.01
C ILE A 8 -45.12 61.48 49.67
N VAL A 9 -44.45 62.64 49.59
CA VAL A 9 -43.85 63.11 48.32
C VAL A 9 -42.40 63.62 48.52
N ALA A 10 -41.98 63.90 49.76
CA ALA A 10 -40.62 64.33 50.06
C ALA A 10 -39.63 63.17 50.40
N ALA A 11 -39.92 61.93 50.00
CA ALA A 11 -39.07 60.76 50.31
C ALA A 11 -38.65 59.92 49.09
N LEU A 12 -38.88 60.39 47.85
CA LEU A 12 -38.59 59.60 46.64
C LEU A 12 -37.72 60.31 45.59
N SER A 13 -37.12 61.45 45.90
CA SER A 13 -36.17 62.14 45.01
C SER A 13 -34.80 62.30 45.65
N ALA A 14 -34.31 61.22 46.26
CA ALA A 14 -32.89 60.95 46.39
C ALA A 14 -32.60 59.69 45.57
N THR A 15 -32.66 59.80 44.24
CA THR A 15 -31.87 58.92 43.40
C THR A 15 -30.42 59.22 43.76
N ALA A 16 -29.83 58.39 44.62
CA ALA A 16 -28.39 58.25 44.65
C ALA A 16 -27.99 58.00 43.20
N ALA A 17 -27.41 59.01 42.55
CA ALA A 17 -26.72 58.80 41.30
C ALA A 17 -25.65 57.77 41.64
N HIS A 18 -25.85 56.51 41.24
CA HIS A 18 -24.79 55.52 41.29
C HIS A 18 -23.60 56.17 40.59
N ALA A 19 -22.53 56.39 41.33
CA ALA A 19 -21.36 57.03 40.77
C ALA A 19 -20.89 56.18 39.59
N GLU A 20 -20.80 56.82 38.42
CA GLU A 20 -20.42 56.13 37.20
C GLU A 20 -18.93 55.79 37.26
N MET A 21 -18.60 54.53 36.96
CA MET A 21 -17.21 54.08 36.85
C MET A 21 -16.68 54.45 35.46
N HIS A 22 -15.53 55.13 35.44
CA HIS A 22 -14.83 55.53 34.22
C HIS A 22 -13.55 54.73 34.06
N TYR A 23 -13.33 54.19 32.86
CA TYR A 23 -12.22 53.30 32.57
C TYR A 23 -11.15 53.99 31.73
N PHE A 24 -9.89 53.74 32.06
CA PHE A 24 -8.74 54.30 31.37
C PHE A 24 -7.66 53.23 31.19
N GLY A 25 -6.88 53.35 30.13
CA GLY A 25 -5.70 52.51 29.92
C GLY A 25 -4.56 53.23 29.22
N GLY A 26 -3.33 52.76 29.44
CA GLY A 26 -2.13 53.36 28.85
C GLY A 26 -0.88 52.50 28.96
N HIS A 27 -0.05 52.54 27.93
CA HIS A 27 1.30 51.96 27.94
C HIS A 27 2.26 52.89 28.64
N TYR A 28 3.11 52.34 29.51
CA TYR A 28 4.18 53.07 30.16
C TYR A 28 5.43 52.21 30.24
N GLN A 29 6.58 52.84 30.41
CA GLN A 29 7.87 52.16 30.51
C GLN A 29 8.53 52.57 31.81
N CYS A 30 8.79 51.60 32.69
CA CYS A 30 9.77 51.77 33.75
C CYS A 30 10.98 50.88 33.45
N ARG A 31 11.27 49.91 34.31
CA ARG A 31 12.24 48.83 34.00
C ARG A 31 11.81 47.96 32.81
N ASN A 32 10.51 47.67 32.69
CA ASN A 32 9.94 46.85 31.60
C ASN A 32 8.76 47.57 30.94
N PRO A 33 8.49 47.31 29.64
CA PRO A 33 7.27 47.79 28.99
C PRO A 33 6.05 47.23 29.71
N SER A 34 5.19 48.12 30.16
CA SER A 34 4.06 47.81 31.04
C SER A 34 2.77 48.45 30.52
N TYR A 35 1.64 47.92 30.96
CA TYR A 35 0.33 48.47 30.68
C TYR A 35 -0.44 48.68 31.97
N LEU A 36 -1.12 49.82 32.07
CA LEU A 36 -1.99 50.18 33.19
C LEU A 36 -3.44 50.18 32.72
N ASN A 37 -4.31 49.51 33.48
CA ASN A 37 -5.76 49.60 33.43
C ASN A 37 -6.26 50.25 34.70
N MET A 38 -7.16 51.22 34.60
CA MET A 38 -7.65 51.98 35.74
C MET A 38 -9.15 52.17 35.67
N ALA A 39 -9.83 51.99 36.79
CA ALA A 39 -11.23 52.29 36.97
C ALA A 39 -11.37 53.39 38.04
N ILE A 40 -11.98 54.51 37.69
CA ILE A 40 -12.17 55.68 38.56
C ILE A 40 -13.66 55.88 38.81
N GLU A 41 -14.03 56.00 40.09
CA GLU A 41 -15.35 56.47 40.50
C GLU A 41 -15.28 57.98 40.74
N TYR A 42 -16.01 58.78 39.96
CA TYR A 42 -16.05 60.23 40.20
C TYR A 42 -16.88 60.52 41.47
N GLY A 43 -16.18 61.00 42.50
CA GLY A 43 -16.76 61.31 43.81
C GLY A 43 -15.80 62.11 44.68
N SER A 44 -16.25 62.48 45.88
CA SER A 44 -15.43 63.12 46.91
C SER A 44 -15.48 62.28 48.19
N PRO A 45 -14.43 61.51 48.53
CA PRO A 45 -13.16 61.38 47.81
C PRO A 45 -13.29 60.52 46.53
N THR A 46 -12.45 60.81 45.53
CA THR A 46 -12.34 59.98 44.32
C THR A 46 -11.56 58.72 44.66
N GLN A 47 -12.06 57.56 44.24
CA GLN A 47 -11.38 56.28 44.39
C GLN A 47 -10.97 55.76 43.01
N ALA A 48 -9.72 55.30 42.90
CA ALA A 48 -9.19 54.69 41.70
C ALA A 48 -8.71 53.28 42.01
N ASN A 49 -9.18 52.31 41.24
CA ASN A 49 -8.66 50.96 41.23
C ASN A 49 -7.72 50.83 40.03
N ILE A 50 -6.46 50.49 40.29
CA ILE A 50 -5.40 50.47 39.29
C ILE A 50 -4.85 49.05 39.21
N TRP A 51 -4.81 48.53 37.99
CA TRP A 51 -4.11 47.30 37.68
C TRP A 51 -2.99 47.60 36.71
N TYR A 52 -1.81 47.04 36.96
CA TYR A 52 -0.70 47.16 36.04
C TYR A 52 0.03 45.84 35.88
N TYR A 53 0.59 45.64 34.69
CA TYR A 53 1.35 44.43 34.40
C TYR A 53 2.34 44.64 33.26
N ASN A 54 3.29 43.72 33.15
CA ASN A 54 4.14 43.58 31.99
C ASN A 54 4.21 42.09 31.58
N ARG A 55 4.73 41.81 30.39
CA ARG A 55 4.85 40.44 29.85
C ARG A 55 5.87 39.54 30.57
N THR A 56 6.47 39.99 31.68
CA THR A 56 7.34 39.19 32.55
C THR A 56 6.68 38.83 33.89
N MET A 57 5.51 39.41 34.19
CA MET A 57 4.76 39.14 35.42
C MET A 57 3.83 37.94 35.23
N SER A 58 3.65 37.15 36.29
CA SER A 58 2.72 36.01 36.29
C SER A 58 1.25 36.42 36.43
N SER A 59 0.99 37.62 36.96
CA SER A 59 -0.34 38.18 37.12
C SER A 59 -0.26 39.71 37.21
N PRO A 60 -1.36 40.43 36.90
CA PRO A 60 -1.45 41.86 37.12
C PRO A 60 -1.37 42.20 38.61
N SER A 61 -0.61 43.24 38.94
CA SER A 61 -0.61 43.85 40.26
C SER A 61 -1.80 44.76 40.42
N PHE A 62 -2.34 44.84 41.64
CA PHE A 62 -3.48 45.68 42.00
C PHE A 62 -3.09 46.73 43.03
N LEU A 63 -3.53 47.97 42.81
CA LEU A 63 -3.34 49.12 43.69
C LEU A 63 -4.67 49.87 43.83
N GLN A 64 -4.87 50.48 45.00
CA GLN A 64 -6.00 51.37 45.25
C GLN A 64 -5.50 52.78 45.55
N GLY A 65 -5.88 53.74 44.73
CA GLY A 65 -5.56 55.15 44.88
C GLY A 65 -6.73 55.97 45.39
N LYS A 66 -6.43 57.07 46.10
CA LYS A 66 -7.42 58.05 46.55
C LYS A 66 -7.01 59.45 46.15
N ALA A 67 -7.96 60.26 45.73
CA ALA A 67 -7.75 61.69 45.50
C ALA A 67 -8.78 62.51 46.28
N GLU A 68 -8.30 63.57 46.96
CA GLU A 68 -9.18 64.56 47.60
C GLU A 68 -9.99 65.36 46.57
N LYS A 69 -9.39 65.63 45.40
CA LYS A 69 -10.03 66.34 44.28
C LYS A 69 -9.59 65.74 42.95
N TRP A 70 -10.57 65.37 42.15
CA TRP A 70 -10.39 64.95 40.77
C TRP A 70 -11.18 65.87 39.84
N THR A 71 -10.58 66.28 38.73
CA THR A 71 -11.24 67.12 37.73
C THR A 71 -11.09 66.50 36.34
N GLU A 72 -11.84 66.99 35.36
CA GLU A 72 -11.66 66.62 33.94
C GLU A 72 -10.25 66.90 33.40
N LYS A 73 -9.46 67.74 34.10
CA LYS A 73 -8.06 68.03 33.78
C LYS A 73 -7.07 67.11 34.53
N GLY A 74 -7.56 66.06 35.19
CA GLY A 74 -6.78 65.15 36.01
C GLY A 74 -6.69 65.58 37.48
N GLY A 75 -5.82 64.89 38.22
CA GLY A 75 -5.63 65.02 39.66
C GLY A 75 -4.42 64.23 40.14
N TYR A 76 -4.18 64.24 41.45
CA TYR A 76 -3.13 63.48 42.12
C TYR A 76 -3.76 62.33 42.91
N LEU A 77 -3.38 61.09 42.60
CA LEU A 77 -3.81 59.89 43.31
C LEU A 77 -2.74 59.45 44.29
N GLU A 78 -3.07 59.50 45.57
CA GLU A 78 -2.26 58.94 46.65
C GLU A 78 -2.51 57.43 46.74
N ILE A 79 -1.46 56.63 46.63
CA ILE A 79 -1.50 55.17 46.58
C ILE A 79 -0.70 54.62 47.78
N PRO A 80 -1.37 54.00 48.77
CA PRO A 80 -0.68 53.47 49.94
C PRO A 80 0.40 52.45 49.58
N TYR A 81 1.59 52.62 50.14
CA TYR A 81 2.73 51.69 50.01
C TYR A 81 3.24 51.49 48.57
N SER A 82 2.96 52.42 47.66
CA SER A 82 3.44 52.42 46.28
C SER A 82 3.78 53.85 45.84
N ASP A 83 4.30 53.99 44.62
CA ASP A 83 4.47 55.28 43.98
C ASP A 83 3.09 55.86 43.65
N ASP A 84 2.92 57.16 43.89
CA ASP A 84 1.69 57.89 43.61
C ASP A 84 1.53 58.16 42.10
N LEU A 85 0.33 58.57 41.67
CA LEU A 85 0.06 58.83 40.25
C LEU A 85 -0.47 60.24 40.03
N ALA A 86 0.31 61.07 39.34
CA ALA A 86 -0.09 62.42 38.93
C ALA A 86 -0.62 62.42 37.50
N ILE A 87 -1.82 62.99 37.29
CA ILE A 87 -2.47 63.04 35.98
C ILE A 87 -2.81 64.49 35.64
N LYS A 88 -2.30 64.95 34.48
CA LYS A 88 -2.50 66.30 33.95
C LYS A 88 -3.04 66.21 32.52
N GLY A 89 -4.33 66.50 32.36
CA GLY A 89 -5.07 66.23 31.14
C GLY A 89 -5.09 64.73 30.87
N LYS A 90 -4.42 64.30 29.79
CA LYS A 90 -4.25 62.87 29.44
C LYS A 90 -2.88 62.31 29.83
N GLN A 91 -1.95 63.15 30.30
CA GLN A 91 -0.61 62.71 30.66
C GLN A 91 -0.60 62.22 32.10
N ALA A 92 -0.03 61.05 32.32
CA ALA A 92 0.13 60.40 33.60
C ALA A 92 1.62 60.20 33.89
N THR A 93 2.01 60.45 35.15
CA THR A 93 3.38 60.34 35.62
C THR A 93 3.36 59.65 36.97
N TRP A 94 4.15 58.58 37.10
CA TRP A 94 4.41 57.95 38.40
C TRP A 94 5.26 58.90 39.25
N MET A 95 4.93 58.99 40.54
CA MET A 95 5.48 59.94 41.48
C MET A 95 6.05 59.17 42.67
N ARG A 96 7.36 59.32 42.93
CA ARG A 96 8.00 58.68 44.09
C ARG A 96 7.52 59.29 45.42
N ASP A 97 7.22 60.58 45.37
CA ASP A 97 6.52 61.33 46.41
C ASP A 97 5.79 62.53 45.75
N LYS A 98 5.00 63.28 46.54
CA LYS A 98 4.11 64.35 46.06
C LYS A 98 4.73 65.38 45.13
N ASP A 99 6.00 65.67 45.29
CA ASP A 99 6.68 66.72 44.53
C ASP A 99 7.78 66.18 43.60
N LYS A 100 7.99 64.85 43.57
CA LYS A 100 9.05 64.22 42.78
C LYS A 100 8.54 63.08 41.90
N ALA A 101 8.66 63.27 40.58
CA ALA A 101 8.39 62.22 39.59
C ALA A 101 9.36 61.04 39.78
N ASP A 102 8.88 59.84 39.51
CA ASP A 102 9.74 58.66 39.43
C ASP A 102 10.57 58.72 38.14
N GLU A 103 11.87 59.00 38.31
CA GLU A 103 12.82 59.14 37.20
C GLU A 103 13.03 57.82 36.44
N ASP A 104 12.70 56.69 37.06
CA ASP A 104 12.80 55.36 36.46
C ASP A 104 11.62 55.03 35.54
N CYS A 105 10.58 55.89 35.50
CA CYS A 105 9.37 55.71 34.72
C CYS A 105 9.12 56.85 33.72
N THR A 106 8.69 56.49 32.51
CA THR A 106 8.29 57.48 31.51
C THR A 106 6.92 58.07 31.83
N THR A 107 6.74 59.36 31.50
CA THR A 107 5.40 59.95 31.41
C THR A 107 4.65 59.32 30.24
N PHE A 108 3.38 59.01 30.43
CA PHE A 108 2.58 58.24 29.49
C PHE A 108 1.17 58.82 29.30
N THR A 109 0.49 58.38 28.24
CA THR A 109 -0.87 58.85 27.95
C THR A 109 -1.91 57.85 28.45
N LEU A 110 -2.83 58.33 29.28
CA LEU A 110 -4.04 57.61 29.65
C LEU A 110 -5.16 57.92 28.65
N THR A 111 -5.70 56.86 28.07
CA THR A 111 -6.78 56.92 27.09
C THR A 111 -8.07 56.40 27.72
N PRO A 112 -9.22 57.08 27.54
CA PRO A 112 -10.51 56.52 27.92
C PRO A 112 -10.73 55.16 27.24
N LYS A 113 -11.32 54.22 27.98
CA LYS A 113 -11.65 52.87 27.54
C LYS A 113 -13.14 52.59 27.71
N GLU A 114 -13.63 51.60 26.98
CA GLU A 114 -14.99 51.13 27.17
C GLU A 114 -15.10 50.30 28.46
N LYS A 115 -16.32 49.86 28.77
CA LYS A 115 -16.55 49.00 29.92
C LYS A 115 -15.80 47.67 29.70
N PRO A 116 -15.24 47.06 30.77
CA PRO A 116 -14.48 45.82 30.66
C PRO A 116 -15.20 44.72 29.87
N LEU A 117 -16.51 44.55 30.07
CA LEU A 117 -17.30 43.56 29.32
C LEU A 117 -17.24 43.80 27.80
N THR A 118 -17.33 45.06 27.35
CA THR A 118 -17.27 45.41 25.93
C THR A 118 -15.86 45.24 25.36
N GLU A 119 -14.82 45.54 26.13
CA GLU A 119 -13.42 45.27 25.73
C GLU A 119 -13.17 43.76 25.56
N TYR A 120 -13.76 42.92 26.43
CA TYR A 120 -13.72 41.47 26.30
C TYR A 120 -14.49 40.96 25.08
N ASP A 121 -15.68 41.50 24.80
CA ASP A 121 -16.45 41.18 23.59
C ASP A 121 -15.68 41.55 22.32
N HIS A 122 -15.04 42.72 22.29
CA HIS A 122 -14.19 43.15 21.19
C HIS A 122 -12.99 42.22 20.98
N TYR A 123 -12.33 41.79 22.05
CA TYR A 123 -11.21 40.86 21.97
C TYR A 123 -11.66 39.45 21.52
N LEU A 124 -12.78 38.94 22.02
CA LEU A 124 -13.39 37.69 21.54
C LEU A 124 -13.72 37.75 20.04
N LYS A 125 -14.26 38.87 19.58
CA LYS A 125 -14.54 39.10 18.16
C LYS A 125 -13.26 39.15 17.33
N LEU A 126 -12.23 39.86 17.82
CA LEU A 126 -10.93 39.94 17.18
C LEU A 126 -10.34 38.54 16.96
N LEU A 127 -10.29 37.70 18.01
CA LEU A 127 -9.76 36.33 17.94
C LEU A 127 -10.49 35.43 16.93
N LYS A 128 -11.75 35.74 16.62
CA LYS A 128 -12.57 34.99 15.64
C LYS A 128 -12.41 35.50 14.21
N GLU A 129 -12.27 36.81 14.03
CA GLU A 129 -12.40 37.45 12.71
C GLU A 129 -11.06 37.89 12.09
N VAL A 130 -10.05 38.14 12.91
CA VAL A 130 -8.76 38.67 12.41
C VAL A 130 -7.98 37.61 11.65
N SER A 131 -7.18 38.06 10.68
CA SER A 131 -6.24 37.21 9.94
C SER A 131 -5.18 36.59 10.86
N THR A 132 -4.57 35.51 10.38
CA THR A 132 -3.45 34.81 11.03
C THR A 132 -2.09 35.23 10.46
N ASP A 133 -2.04 36.33 9.70
CA ASP A 133 -0.80 36.92 9.20
C ASP A 133 -0.10 37.78 10.28
N ASP A 134 1.03 38.38 9.93
CA ASP A 134 1.83 39.20 10.85
C ASP A 134 1.03 40.37 11.44
N LYS A 135 0.17 41.00 10.63
CA LYS A 135 -0.69 42.10 11.08
C LYS A 135 -1.75 41.63 12.07
N GLY A 136 -2.41 40.51 11.78
CA GLY A 136 -3.42 39.96 12.66
C GLY A 136 -2.86 39.43 13.99
N MET A 137 -1.73 38.72 13.95
CA MET A 137 -1.01 38.29 15.16
C MET A 137 -0.58 39.47 16.03
N ASN A 138 -0.07 40.54 15.42
CA ASN A 138 0.26 41.77 16.15
C ASN A 138 -0.97 42.45 16.75
N ALA A 139 -2.10 42.48 16.04
CA ALA A 139 -3.34 43.04 16.56
C ALA A 139 -3.84 42.25 17.77
N VAL A 140 -3.81 40.91 17.72
CA VAL A 140 -4.18 40.04 18.85
C VAL A 140 -3.26 40.30 20.03
N ASN A 141 -1.94 40.25 19.84
CA ASN A 141 -0.99 40.48 20.93
C ASN A 141 -1.11 41.88 21.54
N THR A 142 -1.40 42.90 20.73
CA THR A 142 -1.61 44.27 21.22
C THR A 142 -2.90 44.37 22.03
N ALA A 143 -3.99 43.77 21.55
CA ALA A 143 -5.28 43.76 22.24
C ALA A 143 -5.21 42.97 23.55
N GLU A 144 -4.58 41.80 23.54
CA GLU A 144 -4.30 40.98 24.73
C GLU A 144 -3.56 41.79 25.79
N PHE A 145 -2.48 42.49 25.39
CA PHE A 145 -1.66 43.29 26.31
C PHE A 145 -2.36 44.56 26.83
N ALA A 146 -3.45 44.96 26.19
CA ALA A 146 -4.29 46.07 26.63
C ALA A 146 -5.57 45.61 27.33
N LEU A 147 -5.86 44.31 27.35
CA LEU A 147 -7.11 43.75 27.88
C LEU A 147 -7.21 44.05 29.39
N PRO A 148 -8.36 44.56 29.88
CA PRO A 148 -8.59 44.71 31.31
C PRO A 148 -8.45 43.35 32.02
N PRO A 149 -7.85 43.29 33.23
CA PRO A 149 -7.80 42.06 33.99
C PRO A 149 -9.19 41.55 34.36
N ARG A 150 -9.30 40.23 34.54
CA ARG A 150 -10.55 39.54 34.90
C ARG A 150 -11.29 40.19 36.08
N ASP A 151 -10.56 40.70 37.07
CA ASP A 151 -11.18 41.30 38.27
C ASP A 151 -11.95 42.59 37.98
N MET A 152 -11.71 43.23 36.83
CA MET A 152 -12.49 44.38 36.35
C MET A 152 -13.83 44.00 35.71
N LEU A 153 -14.05 42.72 35.41
CA LEU A 153 -15.35 42.24 34.95
C LEU A 153 -16.36 42.16 36.10
N PRO A 154 -17.67 42.29 35.82
CA PRO A 154 -18.71 41.99 36.80
C PRO A 154 -18.58 40.55 37.31
N ASP A 155 -18.83 40.34 38.60
CA ASP A 155 -18.53 39.09 39.30
C ASP A 155 -19.14 37.84 38.63
N LEU A 156 -20.35 37.96 38.08
CA LEU A 156 -21.06 36.85 37.42
C LEU A 156 -20.49 36.50 36.04
N ASP A 157 -19.80 37.43 35.39
CA ASP A 157 -19.24 37.28 34.04
C ASP A 157 -17.80 36.74 34.07
N ARG A 158 -17.10 36.92 35.21
CA ARG A 158 -15.68 36.59 35.37
C ARG A 158 -15.31 35.19 34.90
N THR A 159 -16.08 34.17 35.28
CA THR A 159 -15.78 32.77 34.93
C THR A 159 -16.09 32.49 33.47
N ALA A 160 -17.28 32.88 33.01
CA ALA A 160 -17.73 32.63 31.64
C ALA A 160 -16.79 33.27 30.61
N TYR A 161 -16.41 34.54 30.78
CA TYR A 161 -15.50 35.21 29.86
C TYR A 161 -14.07 34.67 29.93
N SER A 162 -13.59 34.24 31.11
CA SER A 162 -12.26 33.62 31.21
C SER A 162 -12.18 32.31 30.41
N GLU A 163 -13.23 31.50 30.48
CA GLU A 163 -13.32 30.26 29.68
C GLU A 163 -13.43 30.57 28.19
N GLN A 164 -14.30 31.50 27.80
CA GLN A 164 -14.47 31.88 26.39
C GLN A 164 -13.19 32.44 25.77
N ILE A 165 -12.48 33.33 26.47
CA ILE A 165 -11.21 33.89 26.02
C ILE A 165 -10.18 32.80 25.88
N LYS A 166 -10.00 31.96 26.90
CA LYS A 166 -9.02 30.87 26.87
C LYS A 166 -9.26 29.95 25.67
N THR A 167 -10.50 29.56 25.40
CA THR A 167 -10.85 28.75 24.24
C THR A 167 -10.59 29.49 22.93
N ALA A 168 -11.03 30.74 22.80
CA ALA A 168 -10.84 31.53 21.58
C ALA A 168 -9.35 31.79 21.27
N GLU A 169 -8.52 32.03 22.27
CA GLU A 169 -7.07 32.18 22.12
C GLU A 169 -6.42 30.87 21.67
N GLN A 170 -6.78 29.74 22.29
CA GLN A 170 -6.29 28.42 21.87
C GLN A 170 -6.65 28.14 20.42
N ASP A 171 -7.90 28.40 20.02
CA ASP A 171 -8.36 28.21 18.66
C ASP A 171 -7.64 29.13 17.67
N TYR A 172 -7.49 30.42 18.01
CA TYR A 172 -6.78 31.39 17.17
C TYR A 172 -5.32 30.98 16.95
N TRP A 173 -4.59 30.71 18.03
CA TRP A 173 -3.17 30.39 17.94
C TRP A 173 -2.91 29.02 17.29
N LYS A 174 -3.82 28.07 17.44
CA LYS A 174 -3.78 26.82 16.67
C LYS A 174 -3.91 27.09 15.16
N ARG A 175 -4.91 27.88 14.74
CA ARG A 175 -5.05 28.27 13.32
C ARG A 175 -3.83 29.03 12.81
N ALA A 176 -3.30 29.96 13.59
CA ALA A 176 -2.09 30.71 13.21
C ALA A 176 -0.86 29.81 13.02
N LEU A 177 -0.71 28.78 13.85
CA LEU A 177 0.37 27.80 13.73
C LEU A 177 0.20 26.91 12.48
N GLU A 178 -1.03 26.49 12.17
CA GLU A 178 -1.37 25.73 10.96
C GLU A 178 -1.16 26.56 9.69
N ASP A 179 -1.62 27.82 9.68
CA ASP A 179 -1.47 28.74 8.55
C ASP A 179 -0.01 29.13 8.32
N ARG A 180 0.79 29.33 9.38
CA ARG A 180 2.25 29.51 9.27
C ARG A 180 2.91 28.31 8.61
N ALA A 181 2.62 27.09 9.10
CA ALA A 181 3.17 25.88 8.51
C ALA A 181 2.75 25.78 7.04
N LYS A 182 1.46 25.97 6.73
CA LYS A 182 0.96 25.97 5.35
C LYS A 182 1.67 27.00 4.48
N ALA A 183 1.90 28.21 4.98
CA ALA A 183 2.62 29.25 4.26
C ALA A 183 4.07 28.81 3.96
N ALA A 184 4.77 28.28 4.97
CA ALA A 184 6.12 27.76 4.82
C ALA A 184 6.20 26.55 3.86
N PHE A 185 5.23 25.64 3.86
CA PHE A 185 5.30 24.40 3.06
C PHE A 185 4.72 24.53 1.64
N THR A 186 3.76 25.43 1.41
CA THR A 186 2.93 25.37 0.19
C THR A 186 2.93 26.64 -0.66
N LEU A 187 3.32 27.80 -0.13
CA LEU A 187 3.36 29.02 -0.96
C LEU A 187 4.33 28.84 -2.13
N PRO A 188 3.95 29.22 -3.37
CA PRO A 188 4.82 29.12 -4.53
C PRO A 188 6.12 29.90 -4.34
N ILE A 189 7.21 29.38 -4.91
CA ILE A 189 8.51 30.05 -4.96
C ILE A 189 8.84 30.24 -6.43
N ASP A 190 8.61 31.46 -6.92
CA ASP A 190 8.92 31.87 -8.28
C ASP A 190 10.17 32.77 -8.29
N GLY A 191 10.92 32.71 -9.39
CA GLY A 191 12.08 33.58 -9.58
C GLY A 191 13.15 33.41 -8.49
N ASP A 192 13.56 34.52 -7.89
CA ASP A 192 14.60 34.56 -6.85
C ASP A 192 14.10 34.18 -5.44
N GLY A 193 12.79 33.95 -5.26
CA GLY A 193 12.18 33.62 -3.97
C GLY A 193 11.92 34.82 -3.04
N THR A 194 12.18 36.06 -3.47
CA THR A 194 11.97 37.26 -2.63
C THR A 194 10.50 37.46 -2.23
N ALA A 195 9.56 37.25 -3.16
CA ALA A 195 8.13 37.38 -2.87
C ALA A 195 7.63 36.35 -1.83
N TYR A 196 8.20 35.14 -1.87
CA TYR A 196 7.93 34.10 -0.89
C TYR A 196 8.45 34.50 0.50
N ILE A 197 9.71 34.91 0.61
CA ILE A 197 10.31 35.33 1.88
C ILE A 197 9.60 36.54 2.49
N ASN A 198 9.23 37.53 1.68
CA ASN A 198 8.50 38.71 2.18
C ASN A 198 7.14 38.38 2.80
N LYS A 199 6.53 37.25 2.43
CA LYS A 199 5.28 36.76 3.04
C LYS A 199 5.53 35.85 4.23
N VAL A 200 6.52 34.98 4.16
CA VAL A 200 6.71 33.89 5.14
C VAL A 200 7.56 34.33 6.32
N LYS A 201 8.67 35.03 6.09
CA LYS A 201 9.61 35.45 7.15
C LYS A 201 8.96 36.29 8.25
N PRO A 202 8.04 37.24 7.98
CA PRO A 202 7.36 38.00 9.04
C PRO A 202 6.59 37.12 10.04
N LEU A 203 6.13 35.93 9.65
CA LEU A 203 5.37 35.01 10.51
C LEU A 203 6.22 34.38 11.64
N PHE A 204 7.54 34.58 11.59
CA PHE A 204 8.53 34.07 12.54
C PHE A 204 9.13 35.18 13.43
N GLY A 205 8.53 36.39 13.43
CA GLY A 205 8.89 37.48 14.33
C GLY A 205 8.93 37.04 15.81
N THR A 206 9.80 37.66 16.61
CA THR A 206 9.96 37.30 18.04
C THR A 206 8.68 37.48 18.85
N ASP A 207 7.81 38.36 18.39
CA ASP A 207 6.51 38.73 18.92
C ASP A 207 5.33 37.97 18.27
N MET A 208 5.58 37.07 17.31
CA MET A 208 4.54 36.35 16.56
C MET A 208 4.07 35.06 17.24
N GLY A 209 3.81 35.15 18.54
CA GLY A 209 3.29 34.03 19.33
C GLY A 209 2.39 34.51 20.46
N PRO A 210 1.71 33.58 21.15
CA PRO A 210 0.90 33.89 22.32
C PRO A 210 1.68 34.73 23.34
N ASN A 211 1.01 35.65 24.05
CA ASN A 211 1.65 36.57 24.99
C ASN A 211 2.76 37.43 24.36
N GLY A 212 2.70 37.70 23.06
CA GLY A 212 3.69 38.51 22.34
C GLY A 212 5.09 37.89 22.35
N SER A 213 5.20 36.56 22.40
CA SER A 213 6.50 35.90 22.30
C SER A 213 6.42 34.51 21.66
N ILE A 214 7.19 34.30 20.60
CA ILE A 214 7.36 32.99 19.98
C ILE A 214 8.34 32.09 20.76
N ALA A 215 9.17 32.66 21.65
CA ALA A 215 10.22 31.95 22.38
C ALA A 215 9.79 31.49 23.79
N LYS A 216 8.83 32.17 24.43
CA LYS A 216 8.43 31.92 25.83
C LYS A 216 7.49 30.73 26.05
N PHE A 217 7.02 30.07 24.99
CA PHE A 217 6.00 29.03 25.09
C PHE A 217 6.57 27.60 25.18
N ASP A 218 5.67 26.64 25.42
CA ASP A 218 5.90 25.19 25.48
C ASP A 218 6.88 24.70 24.40
N TYR A 219 7.68 23.70 24.76
CA TYR A 219 8.65 23.02 23.92
C TYR A 219 8.04 22.63 22.56
N SER A 220 6.78 22.18 22.55
CA SER A 220 6.03 21.81 21.35
C SER A 220 5.90 22.94 20.30
N TRP A 221 5.63 24.17 20.74
CA TRP A 221 5.52 25.35 19.86
C TRP A 221 6.86 25.71 19.26
N ARG A 222 7.91 25.70 20.08
CA ARG A 222 9.27 26.05 19.64
C ARG A 222 9.79 25.07 18.60
N GLU A 223 9.58 23.78 18.80
CA GLU A 223 9.97 22.73 17.85
C GLU A 223 9.25 22.90 16.51
N GLN A 224 7.95 23.22 16.54
CA GLN A 224 7.19 23.47 15.30
C GLN A 224 7.67 24.71 14.55
N VAL A 225 7.90 25.83 15.26
CA VAL A 225 8.43 27.06 14.67
C VAL A 225 9.80 26.83 14.03
N TYR A 226 10.69 26.11 14.74
CA TYR A 226 12.00 25.75 14.20
C TYR A 226 11.88 24.91 12.92
N ARG A 227 11.02 23.89 12.93
CA ARG A 227 10.76 23.05 11.76
C ARG A 227 10.28 23.88 10.57
N ASP A 228 9.28 24.74 10.78
CA ASP A 228 8.67 25.52 9.70
C ASP A 228 9.66 26.56 9.14
N GLN A 229 10.49 27.16 10.01
CA GLN A 229 11.56 28.08 9.60
C GLN A 229 12.68 27.37 8.83
N THR A 230 13.03 26.16 9.25
CA THR A 230 14.00 25.30 8.56
C THR A 230 13.48 24.92 7.17
N THR A 231 12.23 24.47 7.08
CA THR A 231 11.53 24.20 5.82
C THR A 231 11.57 25.40 4.89
N MET A 232 11.36 26.62 5.39
CA MET A 232 11.40 27.82 4.56
C MET A 232 12.72 27.97 3.80
N ALA A 233 13.86 27.76 4.48
CA ALA A 233 15.18 27.83 3.85
C ALA A 233 15.46 26.66 2.88
N TYR A 234 15.07 25.43 3.26
CA TYR A 234 15.24 24.28 2.37
C TYR A 234 14.39 24.38 1.11
N ARG A 235 13.16 24.92 1.19
CA ARG A 235 12.33 25.13 -0.01
C ARG A 235 12.94 26.15 -0.96
N LEU A 236 13.53 27.23 -0.45
CA LEU A 236 14.31 28.16 -1.28
C LEU A 236 15.40 27.41 -2.03
N ALA A 237 16.22 26.64 -1.32
CA ALA A 237 17.29 25.86 -1.94
C ALA A 237 16.75 24.83 -2.95
N MET A 238 15.64 24.15 -2.65
CA MET A 238 15.01 23.18 -3.54
C MET A 238 14.40 23.81 -4.80
N SER A 239 14.01 25.08 -4.74
CA SER A 239 13.53 25.85 -5.90
C SER A 239 14.66 26.46 -6.74
N GLY A 240 15.92 26.31 -6.32
CA GLY A 240 17.09 26.97 -6.93
C GLY A 240 17.32 28.41 -6.49
N ALA A 241 16.50 28.94 -5.58
CA ALA A 241 16.68 30.26 -4.96
C ALA A 241 17.76 30.25 -3.87
N ASN A 242 18.27 31.43 -3.49
CA ASN A 242 19.28 31.54 -2.44
C ASN A 242 18.64 31.38 -1.05
N PRO A 243 18.95 30.31 -0.28
CA PRO A 243 18.43 30.10 1.07
C PRO A 243 18.82 31.20 2.07
N GLN A 244 19.91 31.95 1.81
CA GLN A 244 20.36 33.04 2.68
C GLN A 244 19.43 34.26 2.65
N LEU A 245 18.45 34.32 1.73
CA LEU A 245 17.36 35.32 1.76
C LEU A 245 16.53 35.25 3.05
N ALA A 246 16.51 34.08 3.72
CA ALA A 246 15.86 33.91 5.01
C ALA A 246 16.55 34.68 6.17
N ARG A 247 17.77 35.20 5.97
CA ARG A 247 18.53 35.89 7.01
C ARG A 247 17.77 37.10 7.57
N TYR A 248 17.69 37.22 8.89
CA TYR A 248 17.17 38.41 9.57
C TYR A 248 18.11 39.61 9.42
N SER A 249 17.60 40.83 9.63
CA SER A 249 18.44 42.04 9.70
C SER A 249 19.36 42.00 10.92
N ASP A 250 20.39 42.85 10.94
CA ASP A 250 21.34 42.91 12.06
C ASP A 250 20.64 43.29 13.37
N ASP A 251 19.70 44.23 13.31
CA ASP A 251 18.89 44.65 14.47
C ASP A 251 18.00 43.51 14.99
N GLU A 252 17.39 42.74 14.07
CA GLU A 252 16.60 41.56 14.44
C GLU A 252 17.47 40.46 15.06
N ILE A 253 18.69 40.23 14.55
CA ILE A 253 19.64 39.27 15.13
C ILE A 253 20.05 39.71 16.53
N CYS A 254 20.35 41.00 16.74
CA CYS A 254 20.63 41.54 18.07
C CYS A 254 19.43 41.32 19.01
N ALA A 255 18.22 41.67 18.58
CA ALA A 255 17.01 41.52 19.39
C ALA A 255 16.76 40.04 19.77
N ARG A 256 16.82 39.12 18.80
CA ARG A 256 16.61 37.69 19.02
C ARG A 256 17.63 37.08 19.97
N THR A 257 18.87 37.54 19.93
CA THR A 257 19.94 37.05 20.81
C THR A 257 19.80 37.59 22.24
N LYS A 258 19.17 38.75 22.44
CA LYS A 258 18.80 39.22 23.80
C LYS A 258 17.67 38.39 24.42
N TYR A 259 16.76 37.87 23.60
CA TYR A 259 15.62 37.06 24.06
C TYR A 259 15.94 35.58 24.29
N ASN A 260 16.98 35.06 23.64
CA ASN A 260 17.39 33.67 23.72
C ASN A 260 18.80 33.65 24.32
N ASP A 261 19.01 32.96 25.46
CA ASP A 261 20.22 33.00 26.32
C ASP A 261 21.58 32.67 25.64
N GLY A 262 21.65 32.60 24.32
CA GLY A 262 22.87 32.44 23.53
C GLY A 262 22.66 31.52 22.33
N LEU A 263 23.70 31.39 21.51
CA LEU A 263 23.76 30.40 20.44
C LEU A 263 24.25 29.06 21.02
N TYR A 264 23.32 28.15 21.35
CA TYR A 264 23.65 26.82 21.93
C TYR A 264 23.30 25.65 21.02
N GLY A 265 23.44 25.81 19.70
CA GLY A 265 23.16 24.76 18.73
C GLY A 265 22.49 25.28 17.46
N GLU A 266 22.19 24.36 16.55
CA GLU A 266 21.58 24.67 15.24
C GLU A 266 20.18 25.28 15.36
N GLN A 267 19.36 24.76 16.28
CA GLN A 267 18.01 25.29 16.51
C GLN A 267 18.04 26.75 16.94
N ALA A 268 18.88 27.09 17.93
CA ALA A 268 19.05 28.45 18.41
C ALA A 268 19.62 29.37 17.31
N ALA A 269 20.60 28.88 16.54
CA ALA A 269 21.20 29.63 15.45
C ALA A 269 20.22 29.91 14.31
N THR A 270 19.43 28.92 13.92
CA THR A 270 18.40 29.07 12.89
C THR A 270 17.34 30.08 13.34
N PHE A 271 16.89 29.98 14.61
CA PHE A 271 15.93 30.93 15.16
C PHE A 271 16.44 32.38 15.20
N ILE A 272 17.70 32.58 15.60
CA ILE A 272 18.33 33.90 15.72
C ILE A 272 18.66 34.49 14.35
N VAL A 273 19.24 33.70 13.45
CA VAL A 273 19.83 34.20 12.19
C VAL A 273 18.86 34.10 11.02
N GLY A 274 17.91 33.17 11.03
CA GLY A 274 16.99 32.96 9.92
C GLY A 274 17.31 31.73 9.07
N VAL A 275 18.57 31.29 9.10
CA VAL A 275 19.14 30.34 8.13
C VAL A 275 19.70 29.12 8.88
N PRO A 276 19.43 27.88 8.47
CA PRO A 276 20.00 26.67 9.08
C PRO A 276 21.43 26.38 8.59
N PHE A 277 22.20 25.63 9.38
CA PHE A 277 23.64 25.41 9.17
C PHE A 277 24.05 24.89 7.79
N PRO A 278 23.27 24.03 7.11
CA PRO A 278 23.65 23.56 5.78
C PRO A 278 23.78 24.64 4.71
N PHE A 279 23.32 25.86 4.97
CA PHE A 279 23.45 27.01 4.07
C PHE A 279 24.45 28.07 4.55
N TRP A 280 25.20 27.76 5.60
CA TRP A 280 26.24 28.64 6.11
C TRP A 280 27.56 28.29 5.45
N ASP A 281 28.22 29.30 4.90
CA ASP A 281 29.60 29.24 4.47
C ASP A 281 30.41 30.32 5.21
N ARG A 282 31.69 30.41 4.90
CA ARG A 282 32.58 31.38 5.55
C ARG A 282 32.10 32.82 5.33
N ASP A 283 31.66 33.14 4.12
CA ASP A 283 31.33 34.50 3.72
C ASP A 283 29.98 34.95 4.30
N PHE A 284 29.06 34.02 4.57
CA PHE A 284 27.84 34.25 5.33
C PHE A 284 28.09 34.31 6.83
N THR A 285 28.94 33.45 7.37
CA THR A 285 29.13 33.30 8.82
C THR A 285 29.91 34.47 9.43
N GLN A 286 30.91 35.01 8.73
CA GLN A 286 31.73 36.11 9.26
C GLN A 286 30.90 37.38 9.55
N PRO A 287 30.01 37.85 8.67
CA PRO A 287 29.09 38.95 8.98
C PRO A 287 28.18 38.69 10.19
N VAL A 288 27.76 37.45 10.42
CA VAL A 288 26.95 37.09 11.60
C VAL A 288 27.78 37.22 12.88
N ILE A 289 29.02 36.73 12.87
CA ILE A 289 29.97 36.89 13.99
C ILE A 289 30.20 38.38 14.29
N ASP A 290 30.44 39.18 13.25
CA ASP A 290 30.67 40.62 13.38
C ASP A 290 29.44 41.35 13.94
N THR A 291 28.24 40.95 13.50
CA THR A 291 26.97 41.46 14.02
C THR A 291 26.84 41.16 15.51
N LEU A 292 27.01 39.89 15.92
CA LEU A 292 26.89 39.49 17.32
C LEU A 292 27.90 40.23 18.22
N ARG A 293 29.12 40.47 17.74
CA ARG A 293 30.12 41.27 18.46
C ARG A 293 29.67 42.73 18.62
N LYS A 294 29.12 43.34 17.58
CA LYS A 294 28.56 44.70 17.65
C LYS A 294 27.38 44.79 18.62
N CYS A 295 26.56 43.74 18.70
CA CYS A 295 25.46 43.64 19.65
C CYS A 295 25.91 43.31 21.10
N GLU A 296 27.21 43.29 21.40
CA GLU A 296 27.79 42.89 22.70
C GLU A 296 27.54 41.42 23.10
N HIS A 297 27.24 40.54 22.15
CA HIS A 297 27.02 39.11 22.36
C HIS A 297 28.27 38.27 22.03
N THR A 298 29.40 38.61 22.66
CA THR A 298 30.72 37.99 22.40
C THR A 298 30.74 36.48 22.62
N ASN A 299 30.00 35.96 23.61
CA ASN A 299 29.93 34.52 23.87
C ASN A 299 29.30 33.75 22.70
N SER A 300 28.19 34.25 22.15
CA SER A 300 27.53 33.68 20.97
C SER A 300 28.44 33.75 19.74
N ALA A 301 29.17 34.85 19.58
CA ALA A 301 30.14 35.02 18.49
C ALA A 301 31.30 34.01 18.59
N ASN A 302 31.87 33.84 19.79
CA ASN A 302 32.96 32.88 20.03
C ASN A 302 32.49 31.44 19.83
N TRP A 303 31.27 31.12 20.26
CA TRP A 303 30.67 29.81 20.03
C TRP A 303 30.60 29.47 18.52
N LEU A 304 30.21 30.43 17.68
CA LEU A 304 30.21 30.25 16.21
C LEU A 304 31.62 30.00 15.66
N VAL A 305 32.64 30.71 16.15
CA VAL A 305 34.04 30.51 15.73
C VAL A 305 34.50 29.10 16.09
N GLU A 306 34.26 28.66 17.32
CA GLU A 306 34.64 27.32 17.81
C GLU A 306 33.90 26.20 17.08
N ASN A 307 32.64 26.42 16.70
CA ASN A 307 31.80 25.42 16.04
C ASN A 307 31.79 25.54 14.51
N PHE A 308 32.53 26.48 13.92
CA PHE A 308 32.55 26.66 12.46
C PHE A 308 32.89 25.37 11.68
N PRO A 309 33.84 24.50 12.12
CA PRO A 309 34.08 23.22 11.44
C PRO A 309 32.83 22.31 11.39
N LYS A 310 32.01 22.30 12.45
CA LYS A 310 30.75 21.54 12.49
C LYS A 310 29.71 22.14 11.55
N ILE A 311 29.62 23.46 11.50
CA ILE A 311 28.72 24.19 10.58
C ILE A 311 29.12 23.89 9.12
N ASN A 312 30.42 23.98 8.80
CA ASN A 312 30.94 23.66 7.47
C ASN A 312 30.67 22.20 7.08
N ALA A 313 30.85 21.24 8.00
CA ALA A 313 30.52 19.84 7.75
C ALA A 313 29.02 19.61 7.45
N ALA A 314 28.12 20.37 8.05
CA ALA A 314 26.68 20.30 7.75
C ALA A 314 26.38 20.79 6.31
N SER A 315 27.05 21.88 5.89
CA SER A 315 26.99 22.41 4.51
C SER A 315 27.51 21.39 3.49
N GLU A 316 28.65 20.75 3.78
CA GLU A 316 29.23 19.72 2.91
C GLU A 316 28.30 18.51 2.75
N ARG A 317 27.70 18.01 3.83
CA ARG A 317 26.75 16.88 3.77
C ARG A 317 25.55 17.17 2.90
N TYR A 318 24.93 18.35 3.07
CA TYR A 318 23.79 18.73 2.24
C TYR A 318 24.19 18.85 0.76
N ARG A 319 25.32 19.51 0.46
CA ARG A 319 25.82 19.62 -0.93
C ARG A 319 26.06 18.25 -1.56
N ALA A 320 26.59 17.30 -0.79
CA ALA A 320 26.87 15.94 -1.26
C ALA A 320 25.61 15.19 -1.73
N VAL A 321 24.44 15.48 -1.15
CA VAL A 321 23.18 14.76 -1.45
C VAL A 321 22.15 15.59 -2.22
N SER A 322 22.30 16.91 -2.26
CA SER A 322 21.32 17.85 -2.84
C SER A 322 20.95 17.52 -4.30
N ASN A 323 21.93 17.19 -5.14
CA ASN A 323 21.69 16.81 -6.54
C ASN A 323 20.89 15.51 -6.67
N GLU A 324 21.12 14.55 -5.77
CA GLU A 324 20.39 13.28 -5.78
C GLU A 324 18.96 13.46 -5.28
N ILE A 325 18.76 14.29 -4.25
CA ILE A 325 17.42 14.70 -3.80
C ILE A 325 16.64 15.34 -4.95
N GLN A 326 17.26 16.27 -5.67
CA GLN A 326 16.65 16.92 -6.84
C GLN A 326 16.33 15.92 -7.96
N ALA A 327 17.24 14.98 -8.23
CA ALA A 327 17.01 13.93 -9.21
C ALA A 327 15.81 13.05 -8.83
N LEU A 328 15.66 12.67 -7.55
CA LEU A 328 14.50 11.92 -7.06
C LEU A 328 13.20 12.74 -7.17
N LEU A 329 13.24 14.03 -6.85
CA LEU A 329 12.08 14.92 -6.97
C LEU A 329 11.63 15.11 -8.42
N ALA A 330 12.56 15.10 -9.38
CA ALA A 330 12.28 15.26 -10.81
C ALA A 330 11.71 13.99 -11.48
N LYS A 331 11.83 12.81 -10.86
CA LYS A 331 11.26 11.57 -11.41
C LYS A 331 9.73 11.63 -11.48
N PRO A 332 9.06 10.93 -12.40
CA PRO A 332 7.59 10.90 -12.47
C PRO A 332 6.93 10.34 -11.19
N ASP A 333 5.71 10.81 -10.88
CA ASP A 333 4.90 10.29 -9.77
C ASP A 333 4.23 8.95 -10.18
N THR A 334 5.04 7.90 -10.39
CA THR A 334 4.58 6.57 -10.87
C THR A 334 5.01 5.40 -9.98
N TYR A 335 4.31 4.26 -10.10
CA TYR A 335 4.68 3.01 -9.45
C TYR A 335 6.11 2.57 -9.82
N GLU A 336 6.43 2.62 -11.11
CA GLU A 336 7.73 2.18 -11.63
C GLU A 336 8.87 3.00 -11.02
N THR A 337 8.68 4.31 -10.90
CA THR A 337 9.64 5.19 -10.22
C THR A 337 9.83 4.78 -8.77
N PHE A 338 8.73 4.50 -8.06
CA PHE A 338 8.77 4.10 -6.67
C PHE A 338 9.58 2.81 -6.48
N VAL A 339 9.39 1.82 -7.36
CA VAL A 339 10.17 0.57 -7.34
C VAL A 339 11.63 0.81 -7.68
N GLU A 340 11.92 1.52 -8.79
CA GLU A 340 13.28 1.79 -9.27
C GLU A 340 14.14 2.51 -8.21
N THR A 341 13.52 3.43 -7.47
CA THR A 341 14.20 4.31 -6.50
C THR A 341 14.09 3.82 -5.05
N ASN A 342 13.60 2.59 -4.84
CA ASN A 342 13.40 2.02 -3.51
C ASN A 342 12.58 2.95 -2.59
N GLY A 343 11.49 3.50 -3.12
CA GLY A 343 10.59 4.41 -2.42
C GLY A 343 11.09 5.85 -2.36
N LEU A 344 11.66 6.37 -3.45
CA LEU A 344 12.21 7.73 -3.50
C LEU A 344 13.22 8.02 -2.38
N ARG A 345 14.06 7.02 -2.08
CA ARG A 345 15.12 7.13 -1.06
C ARG A 345 16.47 7.24 -1.72
N LEU A 346 17.40 7.91 -1.04
CA LEU A 346 18.80 7.84 -1.42
C LEU A 346 19.33 6.43 -1.19
N LYS A 347 20.37 6.08 -1.94
CA LYS A 347 21.02 4.78 -1.80
C LYS A 347 21.64 4.62 -0.40
N PRO A 348 21.52 3.45 0.25
CA PRO A 348 22.07 3.22 1.59
C PRO A 348 23.55 3.56 1.72
N GLU A 349 24.34 3.31 0.69
CA GLU A 349 25.79 3.57 0.68
C GLU A 349 26.10 5.07 0.81
N ILE A 350 25.24 5.94 0.26
CA ILE A 350 25.39 7.40 0.32
C ILE A 350 25.01 7.91 1.71
N LEU A 351 23.93 7.37 2.28
CA LEU A 351 23.51 7.69 3.64
C LEU A 351 24.58 7.30 4.67
N GLU A 352 25.15 6.10 4.54
CA GLU A 352 26.22 5.62 5.42
C GLU A 352 27.49 6.48 5.29
N LEU A 353 27.93 6.76 4.06
CA LEU A 353 29.11 7.59 3.79
C LEU A 353 28.99 8.99 4.40
N GLN A 354 27.81 9.61 4.30
CA GLN A 354 27.55 10.96 4.81
C GLN A 354 27.06 10.98 6.27
N LYS A 355 26.88 9.82 6.89
CA LYS A 355 26.31 9.65 8.23
C LYS A 355 24.93 10.32 8.38
N LEU A 356 24.11 10.17 7.34
CA LEU A 356 22.74 10.69 7.27
C LEU A 356 21.73 9.57 7.50
N LYS A 357 20.54 9.95 7.95
CA LYS A 357 19.36 9.08 8.02
C LYS A 357 18.30 9.55 7.02
N ASN A 358 17.28 8.73 6.80
CA ASN A 358 16.16 9.12 5.93
C ASN A 358 15.44 10.37 6.44
N GLU A 359 15.35 10.56 7.75
CA GLU A 359 14.74 11.76 8.33
C GLU A 359 15.52 13.04 7.96
N ASP A 360 16.84 12.96 7.85
CA ASP A 360 17.67 14.09 7.40
C ASP A 360 17.37 14.44 5.93
N ILE A 361 17.15 13.43 5.09
CA ILE A 361 16.77 13.61 3.68
C ILE A 361 15.40 14.27 3.54
N ASP A 362 14.46 13.89 4.39
CA ASP A 362 13.12 14.50 4.40
C ASP A 362 13.19 15.96 4.84
N ILE A 363 14.05 16.30 5.80
CA ILE A 363 14.34 17.69 6.16
C ILE A 363 15.00 18.42 4.98
N PHE A 364 16.02 17.84 4.35
CA PHE A 364 16.77 18.45 3.25
C PHE A 364 15.91 18.69 2.01
N SER A 365 14.93 17.82 1.76
CA SER A 365 13.94 17.98 0.69
C SER A 365 12.76 18.88 1.08
N ALA A 366 12.77 19.46 2.29
CA ALA A 366 11.66 20.22 2.86
C ALA A 366 10.32 19.44 2.87
N GLY A 367 10.38 18.12 3.04
CA GLY A 367 9.23 17.21 3.01
C GLY A 367 8.66 16.95 1.62
N LEU A 368 9.26 17.47 0.54
CA LEU A 368 8.75 17.28 -0.83
C LEU A 368 8.81 15.81 -1.27
N LEU A 369 9.85 15.07 -0.85
CA LEU A 369 9.95 13.63 -1.15
C LEU A 369 8.84 12.85 -0.44
N GLU A 370 8.53 13.19 0.81
CA GLU A 370 7.44 12.55 1.56
C GLU A 370 6.08 12.83 0.95
N GLN A 371 5.81 14.08 0.56
CA GLN A 371 4.59 14.44 -0.17
C GLN A 371 4.47 13.68 -1.49
N LYS A 372 5.57 13.52 -2.22
CA LYS A 372 5.63 12.77 -3.48
C LYS A 372 5.34 11.28 -3.26
N ARG A 373 5.93 10.66 -2.23
CA ARG A 373 5.62 9.29 -1.81
C ARG A 373 4.13 9.13 -1.49
N GLY A 374 3.56 10.05 -0.72
CA GLY A 374 2.13 10.04 -0.38
C GLY A 374 1.23 10.01 -1.61
N ARG A 375 1.49 10.89 -2.59
CA ARG A 375 0.72 10.92 -3.86
C ARG A 375 0.85 9.62 -4.66
N ILE A 376 2.06 9.06 -4.75
CA ILE A 376 2.25 7.78 -5.44
C ILE A 376 1.47 6.69 -4.73
N ILE A 377 1.59 6.57 -3.41
CA ILE A 377 0.92 5.54 -2.62
C ILE A 377 -0.61 5.64 -2.75
N GLU A 378 -1.16 6.86 -2.74
CA GLU A 378 -2.60 7.08 -2.97
C GLU A 378 -3.04 6.57 -4.35
N ALA A 379 -2.30 6.90 -5.40
CA ALA A 379 -2.57 6.40 -6.76
C ALA A 379 -2.39 4.88 -6.89
N LEU A 380 -1.47 4.27 -6.13
CA LEU A 380 -1.28 2.82 -6.11
C LEU A 380 -2.50 2.07 -5.57
N SER A 381 -3.25 2.67 -4.65
CA SER A 381 -4.45 2.03 -4.12
C SER A 381 -5.48 1.73 -5.20
N GLU A 382 -5.66 2.64 -6.15
CA GLU A 382 -6.57 2.46 -7.28
C GLU A 382 -5.99 1.52 -8.34
N ALA A 383 -4.67 1.58 -8.57
CA ALA A 383 -3.98 0.79 -9.59
C ALA A 383 -3.69 -0.67 -9.18
N LEU A 384 -3.76 -0.99 -7.89
CA LEU A 384 -3.35 -2.29 -7.34
C LEU A 384 -3.92 -3.51 -8.07
N PRO A 385 -5.24 -3.56 -8.40
CA PRO A 385 -5.78 -4.72 -9.11
C PRO A 385 -5.17 -4.90 -10.51
N GLY A 386 -4.92 -3.81 -11.23
CA GLY A 386 -4.27 -3.85 -12.55
C GLY A 386 -2.80 -4.25 -12.48
N LEU A 387 -2.09 -3.85 -11.42
CA LEU A 387 -0.71 -4.28 -11.17
C LEU A 387 -0.62 -5.79 -10.89
N ILE A 388 -1.57 -6.33 -10.12
CA ILE A 388 -1.70 -7.76 -9.87
C ILE A 388 -1.92 -8.51 -11.19
N ASP A 389 -2.89 -8.07 -12.01
CA ASP A 389 -3.22 -8.73 -13.27
C ASP A 389 -2.03 -8.73 -14.24
N LYS A 390 -1.32 -7.60 -14.33
CA LYS A 390 -0.09 -7.51 -15.13
C LYS A 390 0.96 -8.54 -14.69
N LYS A 391 1.16 -8.72 -13.37
CA LYS A 391 2.09 -9.73 -12.85
C LYS A 391 1.65 -11.15 -13.14
N LEU A 392 0.35 -11.44 -13.03
CA LEU A 392 -0.22 -12.76 -13.36
C LEU A 392 -0.12 -13.11 -14.86
N GLN A 393 -0.01 -12.11 -15.74
CA GLN A 393 0.28 -12.31 -17.16
C GLN A 393 1.76 -12.61 -17.41
N GLU A 394 2.67 -12.00 -16.65
CA GLU A 394 4.13 -12.19 -16.79
C GLU A 394 4.60 -13.56 -16.28
N LYS A 395 4.01 -14.06 -15.18
CA LYS A 395 4.45 -15.29 -14.50
C LYS A 395 3.30 -15.94 -13.72
N ASP A 396 3.40 -17.26 -13.51
CA ASP A 396 2.50 -18.01 -12.63
C ASP A 396 2.89 -17.89 -11.15
N TYR A 397 1.89 -17.76 -10.28
CA TYR A 397 2.06 -17.61 -8.84
C TYR A 397 1.13 -18.56 -8.10
N ASP A 398 1.69 -19.39 -7.23
CA ASP A 398 0.91 -20.36 -6.42
C ASP A 398 0.43 -19.76 -5.09
N ARG A 399 0.99 -18.61 -4.67
CA ARG A 399 0.75 -18.01 -3.35
C ARG A 399 0.64 -16.50 -3.43
N SER A 400 -0.38 -15.95 -2.77
CA SER A 400 -0.67 -14.52 -2.76
C SER A 400 0.50 -13.68 -2.23
N TYR A 401 1.18 -14.11 -1.16
CA TYR A 401 2.31 -13.35 -0.61
C TYR A 401 3.48 -13.22 -1.59
N THR A 402 3.75 -14.24 -2.42
CA THR A 402 4.83 -14.17 -3.42
C THR A 402 4.48 -13.17 -4.50
N LEU A 403 3.23 -13.19 -4.97
CA LEU A 403 2.73 -12.19 -5.91
C LEU A 403 2.77 -10.77 -5.32
N CYS A 404 2.27 -10.60 -4.10
CA CYS A 404 2.19 -9.30 -3.45
C CYS A 404 3.57 -8.73 -3.08
N ASN A 405 4.57 -9.57 -2.81
CA ASN A 405 5.95 -9.12 -2.66
C ASN A 405 6.54 -8.58 -3.97
N ASP A 406 6.19 -9.19 -5.11
CA ASP A 406 6.61 -8.72 -6.43
C ASP A 406 5.85 -7.45 -6.88
N VAL A 407 4.59 -7.31 -6.46
CA VAL A 407 3.72 -6.15 -6.76
C VAL A 407 3.98 -4.96 -5.82
N LEU A 408 4.45 -5.20 -4.60
CA LEU A 408 4.74 -4.14 -3.62
C LEU A 408 6.06 -4.42 -2.91
N PRO A 409 7.20 -4.29 -3.63
CA PRO A 409 8.50 -4.38 -3.00
C PRO A 409 8.62 -3.26 -1.94
N ASN A 410 9.20 -3.59 -0.78
CA ASN A 410 9.41 -2.67 0.36
C ASN A 410 8.16 -2.28 1.16
N HIS A 411 7.10 -3.11 1.15
CA HIS A 411 5.92 -2.86 1.97
C HIS A 411 6.22 -2.67 3.47
N ASN A 412 7.30 -3.26 4.00
CA ASN A 412 7.71 -3.11 5.40
C ASN A 412 8.29 -1.72 5.74
N ASP A 413 8.73 -0.97 4.73
CA ASP A 413 9.44 0.29 4.92
C ASP A 413 8.50 1.48 5.10
N PHE A 414 7.23 1.32 4.73
CA PHE A 414 6.22 2.37 4.76
C PHE A 414 4.88 1.79 5.22
N ARG A 415 4.32 2.36 6.30
CA ARG A 415 3.05 1.90 6.88
C ARG A 415 1.92 1.82 5.85
N ALA A 416 1.81 2.81 4.97
CA ALA A 416 0.75 2.86 3.96
C ALA A 416 0.94 1.79 2.87
N LEU A 417 2.17 1.46 2.48
CA LEU A 417 2.42 0.32 1.59
C LEU A 417 2.13 -1.02 2.27
N ASN A 418 2.43 -1.16 3.56
CA ASN A 418 2.05 -2.35 4.29
C ASN A 418 0.53 -2.55 4.26
N GLN A 419 -0.26 -1.48 4.38
CA GLN A 419 -1.71 -1.54 4.24
C GLN A 419 -2.13 -1.97 2.82
N LEU A 420 -1.49 -1.44 1.78
CA LEU A 420 -1.72 -1.89 0.39
C LEU A 420 -1.32 -3.36 0.18
N TYR A 421 -0.26 -3.83 0.85
CA TYR A 421 0.16 -5.23 0.82
C TYR A 421 -0.88 -6.13 1.46
N GLN A 422 -1.49 -5.74 2.59
CA GLN A 422 -2.60 -6.50 3.18
C GLN A 422 -3.78 -6.57 2.19
N ASN A 423 -4.19 -5.45 1.62
CA ASN A 423 -5.25 -5.42 0.60
C ASN A 423 -4.90 -6.31 -0.61
N CYS A 424 -3.63 -6.30 -1.05
CA CYS A 424 -3.16 -7.20 -2.10
C CYS A 424 -3.35 -8.66 -1.70
N THR A 425 -2.94 -9.05 -0.49
CA THR A 425 -3.07 -10.44 -0.03
C THR A 425 -4.51 -10.89 0.14
N GLU A 426 -5.45 -9.97 0.34
CA GLU A 426 -6.89 -10.24 0.37
C GLU A 426 -7.47 -10.49 -1.03
N ILE A 427 -7.09 -9.71 -2.04
CA ILE A 427 -7.66 -9.82 -3.40
C ILE A 427 -6.88 -10.76 -4.34
N ALA A 428 -5.60 -11.01 -4.06
CA ALA A 428 -4.72 -11.83 -4.90
C ALA A 428 -5.18 -13.30 -5.03
N PRO A 429 -5.66 -14.00 -3.98
CA PRO A 429 -6.08 -15.39 -4.11
C PRO A 429 -7.15 -15.61 -5.18
N ALA A 430 -8.22 -14.80 -5.16
CA ALA A 430 -9.29 -14.87 -6.14
C ALA A 430 -8.79 -14.58 -7.58
N ARG A 431 -7.86 -13.63 -7.74
CA ARG A 431 -7.27 -13.27 -9.04
C ARG A 431 -6.31 -14.33 -9.57
N ILE A 432 -5.49 -14.94 -8.71
CA ILE A 432 -4.65 -16.10 -9.03
C ILE A 432 -5.53 -17.24 -9.53
N ALA A 433 -6.59 -17.55 -8.79
CA ALA A 433 -7.53 -18.61 -9.12
C ALA A 433 -8.20 -18.35 -10.48
N GLN A 434 -8.75 -17.15 -10.69
CA GLN A 434 -9.38 -16.76 -11.95
C GLN A 434 -8.41 -16.85 -13.13
N THR A 435 -7.18 -16.33 -12.99
CA THR A 435 -6.18 -16.40 -14.07
C THR A 435 -5.78 -17.84 -14.38
N THR A 436 -5.67 -18.70 -13.36
CA THR A 436 -5.37 -20.12 -13.54
C THR A 436 -6.50 -20.82 -14.31
N LEU A 437 -7.76 -20.54 -13.96
CA LEU A 437 -8.92 -21.05 -14.68
C LEU A 437 -8.94 -20.58 -16.14
N ASP A 438 -8.72 -19.28 -16.38
CA ASP A 438 -8.72 -18.72 -17.74
C ASP A 438 -7.59 -19.29 -18.60
N LYS A 439 -6.39 -19.49 -18.04
CA LYS A 439 -5.27 -20.16 -18.72
C LYS A 439 -5.60 -21.62 -19.06
N ALA A 440 -6.25 -22.35 -18.15
CA ALA A 440 -6.67 -23.74 -18.40
C ALA A 440 -7.72 -23.83 -19.50
N VAL A 441 -8.73 -22.95 -19.48
CA VAL A 441 -9.74 -22.85 -20.54
C VAL A 441 -9.09 -22.51 -21.88
N ALA A 442 -8.22 -21.52 -21.95
CA ALA A 442 -7.54 -21.14 -23.18
C ALA A 442 -6.70 -22.29 -23.77
N ARG A 443 -5.96 -23.03 -22.92
CA ARG A 443 -5.21 -24.23 -23.34
C ARG A 443 -6.14 -25.29 -23.92
N ALA A 444 -7.24 -25.57 -23.24
CA ALA A 444 -8.23 -26.55 -23.69
C ALA A 444 -8.94 -26.13 -24.99
N GLU A 445 -9.29 -24.85 -25.15
CA GLU A 445 -9.90 -24.32 -26.37
C GLU A 445 -8.96 -24.45 -27.58
N SER A 446 -7.66 -24.30 -27.36
CA SER A 446 -6.61 -24.47 -28.37
C SER A 446 -6.25 -25.93 -28.69
N ALA A 447 -6.72 -26.91 -27.90
CA ALA A 447 -6.44 -28.32 -28.12
C ALA A 447 -7.31 -28.87 -29.27
N ASP A 448 -6.68 -29.10 -30.42
CA ASP A 448 -7.32 -29.60 -31.65
C ASP A 448 -6.81 -30.99 -32.09
N THR A 449 -5.84 -31.55 -31.37
CA THR A 449 -5.27 -32.88 -31.60
C THR A 449 -5.25 -33.70 -30.31
N LEU A 450 -5.10 -35.03 -30.42
CA LEU A 450 -5.00 -35.91 -29.25
C LEU A 450 -3.73 -35.61 -28.43
N ASN A 451 -2.60 -35.32 -29.07
CA ASN A 451 -1.36 -34.95 -28.37
C ASN A 451 -1.52 -33.60 -27.65
N ALA A 452 -2.21 -32.62 -28.26
CA ALA A 452 -2.50 -31.36 -27.60
C ALA A 452 -3.47 -31.53 -26.42
N ALA A 453 -4.44 -32.45 -26.53
CA ALA A 453 -5.33 -32.78 -25.43
C ALA A 453 -4.57 -33.44 -24.27
N GLU A 454 -3.65 -34.37 -24.55
CA GLU A 454 -2.79 -34.98 -23.53
C GLU A 454 -1.90 -33.93 -22.85
N ALA A 455 -1.27 -33.04 -23.61
CA ALA A 455 -0.47 -31.94 -23.08
C ALA A 455 -1.28 -30.91 -22.26
N ALA A 456 -2.60 -30.89 -22.45
CA ALA A 456 -3.56 -30.09 -21.69
C ALA A 456 -4.31 -30.93 -20.64
N ASP A 457 -3.69 -32.01 -20.14
CA ASP A 457 -4.21 -32.90 -19.10
C ASP A 457 -5.63 -33.41 -19.40
N TRP A 458 -5.88 -33.78 -20.66
CA TRP A 458 -7.18 -34.22 -21.15
C TRP A 458 -8.33 -33.26 -20.83
N LEU A 459 -8.02 -31.95 -20.81
CA LEU A 459 -8.97 -30.86 -20.59
C LEU A 459 -9.68 -30.98 -19.23
N VAL A 460 -8.98 -31.53 -18.24
CA VAL A 460 -9.37 -31.49 -16.83
C VAL A 460 -9.06 -30.09 -16.30
N LEU A 461 -10.03 -29.49 -15.62
CA LEU A 461 -9.81 -28.19 -14.98
C LEU A 461 -8.91 -28.40 -13.75
N PRO A 462 -7.84 -27.61 -13.56
CA PRO A 462 -6.98 -27.74 -12.40
C PRO A 462 -7.75 -27.42 -11.12
N ARG A 463 -7.40 -28.09 -10.02
CA ARG A 463 -7.95 -27.78 -8.71
C ARG A 463 -7.37 -26.46 -8.20
N VAL A 464 -8.18 -25.41 -8.21
CA VAL A 464 -7.85 -24.10 -7.64
C VAL A 464 -8.55 -23.92 -6.30
N TYR A 465 -7.76 -23.58 -5.28
CA TYR A 465 -8.26 -23.16 -3.98
C TYR A 465 -8.60 -21.65 -4.07
N ASP A 466 -9.64 -21.21 -3.35
CA ASP A 466 -10.11 -19.81 -3.30
C ASP A 466 -10.78 -19.25 -4.56
N ALA A 467 -11.06 -20.09 -5.57
CA ALA A 467 -11.93 -19.73 -6.68
C ALA A 467 -13.41 -19.66 -6.23
N PRO A 468 -14.16 -18.61 -6.58
CA PRO A 468 -15.61 -18.60 -6.43
C PRO A 468 -16.26 -19.79 -7.18
N GLU A 469 -17.27 -20.43 -6.59
CA GLU A 469 -17.92 -21.61 -7.18
C GLU A 469 -18.53 -21.31 -8.57
N ASP A 470 -19.05 -20.10 -8.76
CA ASP A 470 -19.59 -19.62 -10.03
C ASP A 470 -18.50 -19.45 -11.09
N ALA A 471 -17.29 -19.00 -10.71
CA ALA A 471 -16.15 -18.93 -11.61
C ALA A 471 -15.68 -20.32 -12.08
N VAL A 472 -15.62 -21.28 -11.16
CA VAL A 472 -15.30 -22.69 -11.49
C VAL A 472 -16.36 -23.28 -12.42
N ALA A 473 -17.64 -23.09 -12.10
CA ALA A 473 -18.75 -23.56 -12.92
C ALA A 473 -18.75 -22.93 -14.33
N ALA A 474 -18.43 -21.63 -14.43
CA ALA A 474 -18.31 -20.94 -15.72
C ALA A 474 -17.14 -21.48 -16.55
N ALA A 475 -15.99 -21.76 -15.92
CA ALA A 475 -14.85 -22.37 -16.60
C ALA A 475 -15.18 -23.80 -17.07
N GLU A 476 -15.80 -24.63 -16.22
CA GLU A 476 -16.29 -25.96 -16.58
C GLU A 476 -17.25 -25.93 -17.77
N ALA A 477 -18.20 -24.98 -17.78
CA ALA A 477 -19.13 -24.81 -18.89
C ALA A 477 -18.42 -24.52 -20.23
N LYS A 478 -17.36 -23.70 -20.22
CA LYS A 478 -16.55 -23.40 -21.41
C LYS A 478 -15.79 -24.62 -21.93
N LEU A 479 -15.42 -25.56 -21.05
CA LEU A 479 -14.70 -26.79 -21.44
C LEU A 479 -15.57 -27.84 -22.14
N ASN A 480 -16.91 -27.75 -22.05
CA ASN A 480 -17.79 -28.75 -22.65
C ASN A 480 -17.62 -28.91 -24.17
N ALA A 481 -17.53 -27.80 -24.91
CA ALA A 481 -17.35 -27.86 -26.37
C ALA A 481 -15.97 -28.39 -26.78
N PRO A 482 -14.84 -27.92 -26.21
CA PRO A 482 -13.54 -28.54 -26.40
C PRO A 482 -13.50 -30.05 -26.08
N ARG A 483 -14.09 -30.47 -24.96
CA ARG A 483 -14.16 -31.88 -24.55
C ARG A 483 -14.95 -32.73 -25.54
N GLN A 484 -16.08 -32.23 -26.04
CA GLN A 484 -16.84 -32.90 -27.09
C GLN A 484 -16.01 -33.06 -28.37
N ARG A 485 -15.29 -32.00 -28.81
CA ARG A 485 -14.42 -32.09 -29.99
C ARG A 485 -13.35 -33.16 -29.83
N ILE A 486 -12.69 -33.25 -28.67
CA ILE A 486 -11.68 -34.28 -28.41
C ILE A 486 -12.30 -35.68 -28.36
N ALA A 487 -13.47 -35.83 -27.73
CA ALA A 487 -14.20 -37.09 -27.73
C ALA A 487 -14.55 -37.55 -29.16
N ASP A 488 -15.03 -36.65 -30.00
CA ASP A 488 -15.31 -36.93 -31.41
C ASP A 488 -14.03 -37.27 -32.19
N LEU A 489 -12.93 -36.56 -31.94
CA LEU A 489 -11.65 -36.81 -32.58
C LEU A 489 -11.11 -38.22 -32.26
N ILE A 490 -11.27 -38.70 -31.03
CA ILE A 490 -10.91 -40.06 -30.63
C ILE A 490 -11.68 -41.08 -31.48
N LEU A 491 -13.00 -40.90 -31.60
CA LEU A 491 -13.87 -41.82 -32.35
C LEU A 491 -13.59 -41.78 -33.86
N VAL A 492 -13.41 -40.58 -34.42
CA VAL A 492 -13.03 -40.41 -35.84
C VAL A 492 -11.68 -41.04 -36.13
N THR A 493 -10.73 -40.98 -35.20
CA THR A 493 -9.42 -41.64 -35.34
C THR A 493 -9.59 -43.16 -35.40
N ALA A 494 -10.42 -43.73 -34.53
CA ALA A 494 -10.75 -45.16 -34.57
C ALA A 494 -11.40 -45.56 -35.90
N GLU A 495 -12.40 -44.79 -36.37
CA GLU A 495 -13.10 -45.06 -37.62
C GLU A 495 -12.17 -44.98 -38.83
N LYS A 496 -11.30 -43.97 -38.89
CA LYS A 496 -10.28 -43.86 -39.95
C LYS A 496 -9.34 -45.06 -39.94
N ALA A 497 -8.92 -45.52 -38.77
CA ALA A 497 -8.07 -46.70 -38.64
C ALA A 497 -8.76 -47.97 -39.13
N ILE A 498 -10.03 -48.18 -38.74
CA ILE A 498 -10.86 -49.31 -39.19
C ILE A 498 -11.02 -49.29 -40.71
N VAL A 499 -11.30 -48.12 -41.29
CA VAL A 499 -11.45 -47.97 -42.75
C VAL A 499 -10.13 -48.21 -43.48
N ALA A 500 -9.00 -47.79 -42.91
CA ALA A 500 -7.68 -48.01 -43.51
C ALA A 500 -7.22 -49.48 -43.44
N ASN A 501 -7.62 -50.22 -42.40
CA ASN A 501 -7.17 -51.58 -42.13
C ASN A 501 -8.32 -52.60 -42.21
N ARG A 502 -9.15 -52.53 -43.26
CA ARG A 502 -10.37 -53.36 -43.38
C ARG A 502 -10.15 -54.87 -43.22
N ASN A 503 -8.98 -55.38 -43.60
CA ASN A 503 -8.67 -56.81 -43.62
C ASN A 503 -7.53 -57.20 -42.66
N GLU A 504 -7.08 -56.26 -41.84
CA GLU A 504 -5.93 -56.41 -40.94
C GLU A 504 -6.31 -55.98 -39.53
N THR A 505 -5.67 -56.59 -38.53
CA THR A 505 -5.86 -56.19 -37.14
C THR A 505 -5.15 -54.87 -36.87
N ILE A 506 -5.73 -54.07 -35.97
CA ILE A 506 -5.24 -52.74 -35.61
C ILE A 506 -4.66 -52.80 -34.20
N ASP A 507 -3.53 -52.12 -33.99
CA ASP A 507 -2.92 -51.98 -32.67
C ASP A 507 -3.85 -51.18 -31.74
N LYS A 508 -4.09 -51.70 -30.53
CA LYS A 508 -4.97 -51.07 -29.53
C LYS A 508 -4.44 -49.72 -29.04
N SER A 509 -3.14 -49.44 -29.19
CA SER A 509 -2.50 -48.16 -28.84
C SER A 509 -3.02 -46.96 -29.63
N ILE A 510 -3.77 -47.20 -30.72
CA ILE A 510 -4.44 -46.12 -31.46
C ILE A 510 -5.53 -45.43 -30.62
N CYS A 511 -6.06 -46.12 -29.61
CA CYS A 511 -7.00 -45.55 -28.66
C CYS A 511 -6.24 -45.03 -27.45
N PRO A 512 -6.31 -43.71 -27.15
CA PRO A 512 -5.63 -43.15 -26.00
C PRO A 512 -6.22 -43.68 -24.68
N VAL A 513 -5.39 -43.70 -23.64
CA VAL A 513 -5.78 -44.14 -22.29
C VAL A 513 -5.38 -43.06 -21.29
N ALA A 514 -6.36 -42.56 -20.53
CA ALA A 514 -6.15 -41.58 -19.47
C ALA A 514 -6.93 -41.96 -18.22
N TYR A 515 -6.25 -41.94 -17.06
CA TYR A 515 -6.89 -42.20 -15.76
C TYR A 515 -7.70 -41.01 -15.27
N ASP A 516 -7.15 -39.80 -15.43
CA ASP A 516 -7.80 -38.54 -15.11
C ASP A 516 -8.20 -37.83 -16.39
N ALA A 517 -9.49 -37.96 -16.71
CA ALA A 517 -10.14 -37.33 -17.84
C ALA A 517 -11.65 -37.18 -17.54
N PRO A 518 -12.35 -36.20 -18.14
CA PRO A 518 -13.79 -36.06 -18.03
C PRO A 518 -14.53 -37.28 -18.60
N ASP A 519 -15.72 -37.58 -18.07
CA ASP A 519 -16.50 -38.78 -18.45
C ASP A 519 -16.75 -38.88 -19.96
N ILE A 520 -16.98 -37.75 -20.64
CA ILE A 520 -17.21 -37.71 -22.08
C ILE A 520 -15.99 -38.23 -22.87
N ILE A 521 -14.78 -37.85 -22.45
CA ILE A 521 -13.52 -38.30 -23.07
C ILE A 521 -13.26 -39.77 -22.67
N LYS A 522 -13.45 -40.13 -21.39
CA LYS A 522 -13.29 -41.52 -20.93
C LYS A 522 -14.21 -42.48 -21.66
N ASN A 523 -15.46 -42.08 -21.92
CA ASN A 523 -16.41 -42.89 -22.66
C ASN A 523 -16.02 -43.02 -24.14
N ALA A 524 -15.51 -41.96 -24.77
CA ALA A 524 -14.97 -42.04 -26.12
C ALA A 524 -13.73 -42.96 -26.22
N MET A 525 -12.81 -42.91 -25.25
CA MET A 525 -11.67 -43.83 -25.15
C MET A 525 -12.11 -45.29 -25.04
N LYS A 526 -13.08 -45.58 -24.15
CA LYS A 526 -13.66 -46.93 -23.99
C LYS A 526 -14.34 -47.41 -25.28
N LEU A 527 -15.10 -46.53 -25.93
CA LEU A 527 -15.80 -46.86 -27.17
C LEU A 527 -14.83 -47.08 -28.33
N CYS A 528 -13.75 -46.29 -28.42
CA CYS A 528 -12.64 -46.54 -29.34
C CYS A 528 -12.08 -47.95 -29.13
N ALA A 529 -11.72 -48.30 -27.90
CA ALA A 529 -11.15 -49.61 -27.58
C ALA A 529 -12.12 -50.76 -27.90
N SER A 530 -13.42 -50.59 -27.64
CA SER A 530 -14.47 -51.56 -28.00
C SER A 530 -14.54 -51.76 -29.52
N ARG A 531 -14.62 -50.67 -30.29
CA ARG A 531 -14.72 -50.72 -31.76
C ARG A 531 -13.50 -51.36 -32.41
N ILE A 532 -12.30 -51.02 -31.94
CA ILE A 532 -11.06 -51.67 -32.40
C ILE A 532 -11.04 -53.15 -32.02
N GLY A 533 -11.49 -53.50 -30.81
CA GLY A 533 -11.64 -54.89 -30.38
C GLY A 533 -12.59 -55.69 -31.26
N GLU A 534 -13.78 -55.16 -31.53
CA GLU A 534 -14.81 -55.76 -32.40
C GLU A 534 -14.30 -55.93 -33.84
N HIS A 535 -13.63 -54.91 -34.39
CA HIS A 535 -12.99 -54.98 -35.71
C HIS A 535 -11.93 -56.09 -35.77
N ASN A 536 -11.02 -56.15 -34.79
CA ASN A 536 -9.98 -57.16 -34.75
C ASN A 536 -10.55 -58.59 -34.66
N VAL A 537 -11.59 -58.80 -33.84
CA VAL A 537 -12.28 -60.09 -33.76
C VAL A 537 -12.91 -60.46 -35.10
N ALA A 538 -13.60 -59.52 -35.76
CA ALA A 538 -14.21 -59.77 -37.06
C ALA A 538 -13.17 -60.09 -38.15
N VAL A 539 -12.03 -59.39 -38.15
CA VAL A 539 -10.91 -59.68 -39.07
C VAL A 539 -10.32 -61.06 -38.79
N GLU A 540 -10.04 -61.40 -37.53
CA GLU A 540 -9.50 -62.71 -37.15
C GLU A 540 -10.43 -63.86 -37.55
N GLU A 541 -11.74 -63.67 -37.40
CA GLU A 541 -12.78 -64.62 -37.81
C GLU A 541 -12.87 -64.75 -39.34
N ALA A 542 -12.87 -63.64 -40.08
CA ALA A 542 -12.89 -63.65 -41.54
C ALA A 542 -11.64 -64.30 -42.13
N GLN A 543 -10.47 -64.02 -41.57
CA GLN A 543 -9.21 -64.69 -41.93
C GLN A 543 -9.25 -66.18 -41.59
N CYS A 544 -9.99 -66.58 -40.54
CA CYS A 544 -10.11 -67.96 -40.11
C CYS A 544 -11.01 -68.73 -41.07
N ASP A 545 -12.13 -68.14 -41.47
CA ASP A 545 -12.99 -68.65 -42.54
C ASP A 545 -12.26 -68.79 -43.86
N ALA A 546 -11.47 -67.79 -44.26
CA ALA A 546 -10.66 -67.85 -45.47
C ALA A 546 -9.67 -69.03 -45.44
N ALA A 547 -8.98 -69.25 -44.32
CA ALA A 547 -8.07 -70.38 -44.15
C ALA A 547 -8.80 -71.74 -44.20
N VAL A 548 -9.96 -71.87 -43.56
CA VAL A 548 -10.77 -73.10 -43.62
C VAL A 548 -11.29 -73.36 -45.04
N ASN A 549 -11.67 -72.33 -45.78
CA ASN A 549 -12.08 -72.46 -47.18
C ASN A 549 -10.89 -72.82 -48.09
N ALA A 550 -9.69 -72.27 -47.82
CA ALA A 550 -8.47 -72.61 -48.56
C ALA A 550 -7.98 -74.03 -48.25
N ALA A 551 -8.31 -74.58 -47.08
CA ALA A 551 -7.99 -75.94 -46.65
C ALA A 551 -8.82 -77.04 -47.37
N GLY A 552 -9.26 -76.78 -48.61
CA GLY A 552 -10.02 -77.71 -49.44
C GLY A 552 -11.40 -78.05 -48.86
N LYS A 553 -11.64 -79.34 -48.62
CA LYS A 553 -12.89 -79.89 -48.07
C LYS A 553 -12.97 -79.83 -46.55
N ALA A 554 -12.03 -79.16 -45.88
CA ALA A 554 -12.06 -78.98 -44.44
C ALA A 554 -13.37 -78.34 -43.95
N ARG A 555 -13.98 -77.44 -44.73
CA ARG A 555 -15.26 -76.80 -44.40
C ARG A 555 -16.39 -77.79 -44.08
N GLU A 556 -16.42 -78.94 -44.77
CA GLU A 556 -17.45 -79.97 -44.58
C GLU A 556 -17.40 -80.62 -43.20
N ILE A 557 -16.23 -80.58 -42.56
CA ILE A 557 -15.95 -81.24 -41.28
C ILE A 557 -15.41 -80.28 -40.22
N ALA A 558 -15.40 -78.97 -40.50
CA ALA A 558 -14.75 -77.95 -39.68
C ALA A 558 -15.31 -77.85 -38.25
N ASN A 559 -16.59 -78.20 -38.06
CA ASN A 559 -17.25 -78.23 -36.76
C ASN A 559 -17.00 -79.53 -35.98
N ALA A 560 -16.42 -80.55 -36.60
CA ALA A 560 -16.07 -81.79 -35.93
C ALA A 560 -14.73 -81.64 -35.18
N ASN A 561 -14.51 -82.55 -34.23
CA ASN A 561 -13.23 -82.68 -33.56
C ASN A 561 -12.35 -83.68 -34.32
N ILE A 562 -11.06 -83.41 -34.36
CA ILE A 562 -10.01 -84.34 -34.77
C ILE A 562 -9.15 -84.67 -33.56
N ARG A 563 -8.85 -85.95 -33.38
CA ARG A 563 -7.92 -86.44 -32.36
C ARG A 563 -6.53 -86.52 -32.98
N LEU A 564 -5.65 -85.64 -32.53
CA LEU A 564 -4.26 -85.55 -32.99
C LEU A 564 -3.30 -85.81 -31.85
N PHE A 565 -2.13 -86.34 -32.18
CA PHE A 565 -1.03 -86.47 -31.24
C PHE A 565 -0.18 -85.19 -31.28
N LEU A 566 -0.17 -84.44 -30.18
CA LEU A 566 0.62 -83.21 -30.07
C LEU A 566 1.86 -83.51 -29.23
N ASP A 567 3.03 -83.35 -29.84
CA ASP A 567 4.31 -83.50 -29.15
C ASP A 567 4.71 -82.16 -28.50
N GLY A 568 5.03 -82.18 -27.20
CA GLY A 568 5.25 -80.99 -26.37
C GLY A 568 5.06 -81.23 -24.86
N TYR A 569 5.27 -80.17 -24.06
CA TYR A 569 5.45 -80.10 -22.57
C TYR A 569 4.43 -80.83 -21.66
N LEU A 570 3.46 -81.55 -22.22
CA LEU A 570 2.39 -82.27 -21.50
C LEU A 570 2.39 -83.80 -21.77
N GLY A 571 3.50 -84.35 -22.26
CA GLY A 571 3.79 -85.78 -22.17
C GLY A 571 3.20 -86.65 -23.28
N GLY A 572 3.24 -86.19 -24.54
CA GLY A 572 2.97 -87.02 -25.74
C GLY A 572 1.64 -87.77 -25.66
N ARG A 573 0.52 -87.05 -25.73
CA ARG A 573 -0.83 -87.64 -25.66
C ARG A 573 -1.69 -87.16 -26.81
N GLU A 574 -2.62 -88.01 -27.21
CA GLU A 574 -3.70 -87.61 -28.10
C GLU A 574 -4.62 -86.60 -27.44
N ARG A 575 -4.96 -85.54 -28.18
CA ARG A 575 -5.98 -84.55 -27.78
C ARG A 575 -6.98 -84.36 -28.88
N GLU A 576 -8.22 -84.23 -28.47
CA GLU A 576 -9.29 -83.78 -29.35
C GLU A 576 -9.25 -82.27 -29.48
N MET A 577 -9.31 -81.79 -30.70
CA MET A 577 -9.40 -80.38 -31.02
C MET A 577 -10.37 -80.17 -32.16
N ASN A 578 -11.09 -79.07 -32.12
CA ASN A 578 -11.97 -78.70 -33.21
C ASN A 578 -11.14 -78.41 -34.48
N ILE A 579 -11.55 -78.97 -35.62
CA ILE A 579 -10.81 -78.88 -36.88
C ILE A 579 -10.68 -77.42 -37.34
N ARG A 580 -11.74 -76.61 -37.23
CA ARG A 580 -11.67 -75.17 -37.50
C ARG A 580 -10.64 -74.49 -36.60
N LYS A 581 -10.69 -74.75 -35.30
CA LYS A 581 -9.72 -74.17 -34.35
C LYS A 581 -8.29 -74.57 -34.69
N LEU A 582 -8.03 -75.83 -35.02
CA LEU A 582 -6.71 -76.30 -35.47
C LEU A 582 -6.22 -75.52 -36.69
N ILE A 583 -7.05 -75.39 -37.72
CA ILE A 583 -6.69 -74.67 -38.96
C ILE A 583 -6.42 -73.20 -38.64
N CYS A 584 -7.25 -72.56 -37.82
CA CYS A 584 -7.14 -71.13 -37.54
C CYS A 584 -5.99 -70.78 -36.58
N ASP A 585 -5.72 -71.61 -35.58
CA ASP A 585 -4.60 -71.42 -34.66
C ASP A 585 -3.24 -71.75 -35.32
N SER A 586 -3.22 -72.52 -36.41
CA SER A 586 -2.00 -72.91 -37.13
C SER A 586 -1.65 -72.00 -38.33
N ARG A 587 -2.48 -70.98 -38.62
CA ARG A 587 -2.28 -70.05 -39.75
C ARG A 587 -0.90 -69.40 -39.68
N GLY A 588 -0.19 -69.39 -40.81
CA GLY A 588 1.15 -68.80 -40.92
C GLY A 588 2.28 -69.67 -40.37
N HIS A 589 1.98 -70.85 -39.84
CA HIS A 589 2.95 -71.82 -39.33
C HIS A 589 2.81 -73.20 -39.97
N ILE A 590 1.58 -73.63 -40.29
CA ILE A 590 1.28 -74.92 -40.92
C ILE A 590 0.11 -74.73 -41.90
N ASP A 591 0.32 -75.02 -43.18
CA ASP A 591 -0.77 -75.08 -44.15
C ASP A 591 -1.45 -76.44 -44.10
N ILE A 592 -2.73 -76.43 -43.73
CA ILE A 592 -3.55 -77.63 -43.63
C ILE A 592 -4.47 -77.71 -44.84
N GLU A 593 -4.49 -78.85 -45.51
CA GLU A 593 -5.36 -79.12 -46.66
C GLU A 593 -6.06 -80.46 -46.46
N ILE A 594 -7.39 -80.47 -46.53
CA ILE A 594 -8.21 -81.69 -46.44
C ILE A 594 -8.86 -81.93 -47.79
N SER A 595 -8.72 -83.13 -48.36
CA SER A 595 -9.19 -83.43 -49.71
C SER A 595 -9.80 -84.84 -49.84
N GLY A 596 -10.38 -85.12 -51.02
CA GLY A 596 -11.02 -86.40 -51.37
C GLY A 596 -12.54 -86.38 -51.26
N ASP A 597 -13.25 -86.99 -52.22
CA ASP A 597 -14.63 -87.50 -52.07
C ASP A 597 -14.54 -89.01 -51.98
N GLY A 598 -14.96 -89.59 -50.87
CA GLY A 598 -15.06 -91.04 -50.81
C GLY A 598 -16.17 -91.51 -51.75
N TRP A 599 -15.82 -92.13 -52.87
CA TRP A 599 -16.79 -92.81 -53.74
C TRP A 599 -17.50 -93.95 -52.98
N PHE A 600 -16.95 -94.46 -51.86
CA PHE A 600 -17.62 -95.43 -50.96
C PHE A 600 -17.19 -95.39 -49.46
N GLY A 601 -16.65 -94.29 -48.91
CA GLY A 601 -16.21 -94.26 -47.50
C GLY A 601 -16.08 -92.87 -46.86
N SER A 602 -16.18 -92.81 -45.53
CA SER A 602 -16.08 -91.59 -44.71
C SER A 602 -14.64 -91.07 -44.52
N ALA A 603 -13.68 -91.55 -45.31
CA ALA A 603 -12.26 -91.18 -45.23
C ALA A 603 -11.94 -89.92 -46.02
N ARG A 604 -11.01 -89.11 -45.50
CA ARG A 604 -10.45 -87.91 -46.16
C ARG A 604 -8.93 -87.93 -46.10
N ASP A 605 -8.28 -87.30 -47.07
CA ASP A 605 -6.84 -87.08 -47.06
C ASP A 605 -6.53 -85.78 -46.29
N LEU A 606 -5.70 -85.85 -45.26
CA LEU A 606 -5.13 -84.72 -44.52
C LEU A 606 -3.70 -84.48 -45.00
N THR A 607 -3.44 -83.29 -45.55
CA THR A 607 -2.09 -82.83 -45.89
C THR A 607 -1.71 -81.68 -44.96
N LEU A 608 -0.54 -81.79 -44.33
CA LEU A 608 0.05 -80.76 -43.49
C LEU A 608 1.35 -80.30 -44.15
N LYS A 609 1.47 -79.03 -44.52
CA LYS A 609 2.72 -78.46 -45.05
C LYS A 609 3.31 -77.56 -43.97
N LEU A 610 4.48 -77.95 -43.48
CA LEU A 610 5.34 -77.15 -42.61
C LEU A 610 6.47 -76.56 -43.47
N ASP A 611 7.17 -75.56 -42.95
CA ASP A 611 8.22 -74.82 -43.68
C ASP A 611 9.28 -75.72 -44.35
N ASP A 612 9.58 -76.89 -43.77
CA ASP A 612 10.62 -77.82 -44.21
C ASP A 612 10.10 -79.17 -44.73
N LYS A 613 8.80 -79.48 -44.56
CA LYS A 613 8.26 -80.82 -44.87
C LYS A 613 6.76 -80.82 -45.15
N THR A 614 6.33 -81.74 -46.03
CA THR A 614 4.91 -82.03 -46.27
C THR A 614 4.57 -83.44 -45.78
N VAL A 615 3.58 -83.54 -44.90
CA VAL A 615 3.07 -84.80 -44.35
C VAL A 615 1.68 -85.08 -44.92
N LYS A 616 1.45 -86.30 -45.38
CA LYS A 616 0.15 -86.74 -45.91
C LYS A 616 -0.39 -87.89 -45.07
N ALA A 617 -1.65 -87.82 -44.70
CA ALA A 617 -2.32 -88.78 -43.86
C ALA A 617 -3.75 -89.02 -44.34
N VAL A 618 -4.34 -90.12 -43.89
CA VAL A 618 -5.77 -90.44 -44.06
C VAL A 618 -6.44 -90.27 -42.71
N ILE A 619 -7.57 -89.57 -42.70
CA ILE A 619 -8.41 -89.36 -41.51
C ILE A 619 -9.81 -89.93 -41.73
N GLU A 620 -10.39 -90.53 -40.69
CA GLU A 620 -11.73 -91.12 -40.70
C GLU A 620 -12.45 -90.85 -39.37
N PRO A 621 -13.79 -90.71 -39.35
CA PRO A 621 -14.53 -90.61 -38.10
C PRO A 621 -14.51 -91.93 -37.34
N ASP A 622 -14.18 -91.88 -36.04
CA ASP A 622 -14.33 -93.00 -35.12
C ASP A 622 -15.80 -93.25 -34.76
N LYS A 623 -16.07 -94.28 -33.94
CA LYS A 623 -17.42 -94.65 -33.50
C LYS A 623 -18.18 -93.54 -32.74
N ASN A 624 -17.49 -92.52 -32.26
CA ASN A 624 -18.05 -91.37 -31.55
C ASN A 624 -18.17 -90.13 -32.45
N GLY A 625 -17.84 -90.24 -33.75
CA GLY A 625 -17.86 -89.13 -34.69
C GLY A 625 -16.65 -88.19 -34.61
N VAL A 626 -15.59 -88.57 -33.88
CA VAL A 626 -14.33 -87.81 -33.82
C VAL A 626 -13.40 -88.29 -34.92
N TRP A 627 -12.86 -87.38 -35.72
CA TRP A 627 -11.91 -87.72 -36.77
C TRP A 627 -10.59 -88.21 -36.16
N ILE A 628 -10.11 -89.36 -36.61
CA ILE A 628 -8.84 -89.95 -36.18
C ILE A 628 -7.94 -90.16 -37.40
N VAL A 629 -6.63 -90.10 -37.20
CA VAL A 629 -5.64 -90.43 -38.23
C VAL A 629 -5.54 -91.94 -38.31
N THR A 630 -5.95 -92.53 -39.44
CA THR A 630 -5.91 -93.98 -39.65
C THR A 630 -4.61 -94.43 -40.31
N LYS A 631 -3.97 -93.54 -41.07
CA LYS A 631 -2.72 -93.84 -41.77
C LYS A 631 -1.91 -92.57 -42.04
N VAL A 632 -0.59 -92.63 -41.90
CA VAL A 632 0.33 -91.59 -42.39
C VAL A 632 1.16 -92.17 -43.53
N LYS A 633 1.23 -91.48 -44.66
CA LYS A 633 1.87 -92.00 -45.87
C LYS A 633 3.37 -92.14 -45.66
N GLY A 634 3.89 -93.36 -45.84
CA GLY A 634 5.32 -93.65 -45.74
C GLY A 634 5.84 -93.79 -44.31
N LYS A 635 4.97 -93.89 -43.31
CA LYS A 635 5.33 -94.10 -41.91
C LYS A 635 4.46 -95.18 -41.28
N THR A 636 5.06 -96.03 -40.45
CA THR A 636 4.34 -97.02 -39.64
C THR A 636 4.51 -96.67 -38.17
N PRO A 637 3.44 -96.53 -37.37
CA PRO A 637 3.60 -96.25 -35.95
C PRO A 637 4.27 -97.43 -35.23
N LYS A 638 5.17 -97.13 -34.28
CA LYS A 638 5.75 -98.14 -33.38
C LYS A 638 4.67 -98.74 -32.48
N ASP A 639 4.90 -99.98 -32.01
CA ASP A 639 3.96 -100.70 -31.15
C ASP A 639 3.54 -99.85 -29.93
N GLY A 640 2.23 -99.69 -29.75
CA GLY A 640 1.61 -98.90 -28.67
C GLY A 640 1.31 -97.44 -29.02
N PHE A 641 1.72 -96.94 -30.19
CA PHE A 641 1.38 -95.60 -30.68
C PHE A 641 0.30 -95.63 -31.77
N SER A 642 -0.53 -94.59 -31.82
CA SER A 642 -1.51 -94.43 -32.90
C SER A 642 -0.85 -93.85 -34.15
N PRO A 643 -1.45 -94.00 -35.35
CA PRO A 643 -0.95 -93.37 -36.56
C PRO A 643 -0.84 -91.83 -36.45
N ALA A 644 -1.63 -91.20 -35.58
CA ALA A 644 -1.57 -89.75 -35.35
C ALA A 644 -0.20 -89.28 -34.81
N ALA A 645 0.52 -90.13 -34.06
CA ALA A 645 1.85 -89.84 -33.54
C ALA A 645 2.89 -89.60 -34.65
N CYS A 646 2.61 -90.07 -35.87
CA CYS A 646 3.49 -89.93 -37.03
C CYS A 646 3.36 -88.60 -37.78
N LEU A 647 2.40 -87.75 -37.40
CA LEU A 647 2.11 -86.51 -38.14
C LEU A 647 3.19 -85.45 -38.01
N PHE A 648 3.80 -85.30 -36.84
CA PHE A 648 4.69 -84.16 -36.54
C PHE A 648 6.15 -84.54 -36.27
N GLY A 649 6.49 -85.83 -36.18
CA GLY A 649 7.86 -86.32 -35.97
C GLY A 649 8.06 -87.79 -36.35
N ASP A 650 9.33 -88.23 -36.40
CA ASP A 650 9.72 -89.62 -36.71
C ASP A 650 10.00 -90.44 -35.44
N THR A 651 10.04 -89.79 -34.27
CA THR A 651 10.34 -90.41 -32.97
C THR A 651 9.48 -91.64 -32.68
N TYR A 652 8.21 -91.59 -33.09
CA TYR A 652 7.18 -92.60 -32.79
C TYR A 652 6.88 -93.55 -33.94
N CYS A 653 7.67 -93.49 -35.03
CA CYS A 653 7.36 -94.18 -36.29
C CYS A 653 8.60 -94.81 -36.92
N GLU A 654 8.37 -95.80 -37.77
CA GLU A 654 9.36 -96.49 -38.60
C GLU A 654 9.12 -96.22 -40.09
#